data_AF-G0WAY5-F1
#
_entry.id   AF-G0WAY5-F1
#
_cell.length_a   1.000
_cell.length_b   1.000
_cell.length_c   1.000
_cell.angle_alpha   90.00
_cell.angle_beta   90.00
_cell.angle_gamma   90.00
#
_symmetry.space_group_name_H-M   'P 1'
#
loop_
_entity.id
_entity.type
_entity.pdbx_description
1 polymer ?
#
loop_
_entity_poly.entity_id
_entity_poly.type
_entity_poly.pdbx_seq_one_letter_code
_entity_poly.pdbx_strand_id
1 'polypeptide(L)'
;MSELLAIPFKRSLQIDLNSELSKLIDFTTYQTSSFFQNDLQLISNNRNLILNPDLSIESLNLLKTYYQQICQLERKFPSNQIEFSWFQTLSLKSTGSSYKSFQWEKLNILYNIGALYSFLAIDTTATTGDDESLKLKCNYFQSSATVFDYLFSLHESNPTTEEYKLMDKHTIHALKYLMLAQAQECFWFKATLSNNYKDSLISRLSSQIVVYYKSALKWSKLSSLIRKDWCDHIESKIHYFNAVTLYRRALTFGSEKEYGSMIRALLSSQSEIKSCKLDSRASFQRKIEQELKDMERDNDFIHLQLVPDTIPTTIKPADMVKVFPIEEVIPMAPSTTTTTLFNDLIPITVMESSEAYNERQNTYIIENVINPLLALNKILKDSVKTKLTDIDTPIGLKNVSHEELFEIESSFTDLETNNPSIESYLTNIRQLLQSESHLDDQYRSKHGTLHWTLPESKVVNSSFFEKLDILQKYLNDAKLTDKNNRELFGTIDVNLLTSPIKLPPSNNPILIRAQQLINERESRITEIKLKSDNHKVLPKIISEYKKNGEHNLESVFMDHLKYFHDDLKFVQEEKRRNSELIQDIEDENEKKNEKESQSQTRMERLDPRKLYIEDLQHSSNLLNELKQNIIEGAKFYVDLAKSTNQLLHATQQFVSNRKEEAEALDNKLMTV
;
A
#
# COMPACT_ATOMS: atom_id res chain seq x y z
N MET A 1 -20.17 29.62 -37.45
CA MET A 1 -20.47 28.56 -36.46
C MET A 1 -20.70 29.28 -35.14
N SER A 2 -21.92 29.19 -34.60
CA SER A 2 -22.43 30.01 -33.50
C SER A 2 -21.94 29.52 -32.13
N GLU A 3 -21.46 30.46 -31.30
CA GLU A 3 -21.41 30.40 -29.83
C GLU A 3 -21.27 28.98 -29.24
N LEU A 4 -20.05 28.45 -29.21
CA LEU A 4 -19.71 27.17 -28.57
C LEU A 4 -19.17 27.43 -27.16
N LEU A 5 -19.41 26.52 -26.23
CA LEU A 5 -18.94 26.62 -24.85
C LEU A 5 -17.63 25.86 -24.63
N ALA A 6 -16.70 26.48 -23.92
CA ALA A 6 -15.50 25.84 -23.36
C ALA A 6 -15.76 25.55 -21.88
N ILE A 7 -15.21 24.44 -21.40
CA ILE A 7 -15.28 24.08 -19.98
C ILE A 7 -14.13 24.77 -19.26
N PRO A 8 -14.41 25.60 -18.24
CA PRO A 8 -13.35 26.30 -17.51
C PRO A 8 -12.50 25.33 -16.69
N PHE A 9 -11.20 25.58 -16.62
CA PHE A 9 -10.25 24.80 -15.81
C PHE A 9 -10.55 24.92 -14.33
N LYS A 10 -10.46 23.81 -13.60
CA LYS A 10 -10.28 23.87 -12.14
C LYS A 10 -8.90 24.41 -11.83
N ARG A 11 -8.79 25.12 -10.69
CA ARG A 11 -7.53 25.70 -10.22
C ARG A 11 -7.05 24.96 -8.98
N SER A 12 -5.74 24.86 -8.79
CA SER A 12 -5.14 24.24 -7.60
C SER A 12 -4.21 25.23 -6.89
N LEU A 13 -3.99 25.03 -5.60
CA LEU A 13 -2.93 25.71 -4.87
C LEU A 13 -1.57 25.11 -5.21
N GLN A 14 -0.54 25.95 -5.16
CA GLN A 14 0.83 25.50 -5.20
C GLN A 14 1.15 24.70 -3.93
N ILE A 15 1.82 23.58 -4.10
CA ILE A 15 2.26 22.68 -3.03
C ILE A 15 3.71 22.33 -3.34
N ASP A 16 4.57 22.33 -2.33
CA ASP A 16 5.93 21.82 -2.47
C ASP A 16 5.91 20.28 -2.46
N LEU A 17 5.56 19.72 -3.61
CA LEU A 17 5.46 18.27 -3.78
C LEU A 17 6.80 17.57 -3.56
N ASN A 18 7.92 18.27 -3.80
CA ASN A 18 9.25 17.72 -3.57
C ASN A 18 9.47 17.49 -2.06
N SER A 19 9.20 18.51 -1.23
CA SER A 19 9.33 18.37 0.23
C SER A 19 8.39 17.31 0.80
N GLU A 20 7.12 17.31 0.39
CA GLU A 20 6.13 16.37 0.92
C GLU A 20 6.42 14.91 0.53
N LEU A 21 6.82 14.67 -0.73
CA LEU A 21 7.27 13.33 -1.15
C LEU A 21 8.58 12.92 -0.49
N SER A 22 9.50 13.85 -0.26
CA SER A 22 10.76 13.57 0.44
C SER A 22 10.49 13.07 1.86
N LYS A 23 9.67 13.80 2.63
CA LYS A 23 9.23 13.38 3.97
C LYS A 23 8.52 12.02 3.93
N LEU A 24 7.70 11.80 2.91
CA LEU A 24 6.98 10.54 2.75
C LEU A 24 7.93 9.38 2.50
N ILE A 25 8.93 9.53 1.62
CA ILE A 25 9.97 8.53 1.38
C ILE A 25 10.75 8.26 2.66
N ASP A 26 11.20 9.30 3.35
CA ASP A 26 12.00 9.16 4.58
C ASP A 26 11.19 8.51 5.73
N PHE A 27 9.86 8.67 5.75
CA PHE A 27 8.99 8.07 6.77
C PHE A 27 8.52 6.64 6.41
N THR A 28 8.25 6.38 5.13
CA THR A 28 7.63 5.11 4.67
C THR A 28 8.60 4.14 4.04
N THR A 29 9.88 4.50 3.92
CA THR A 29 10.93 3.64 3.38
C THR A 29 12.19 3.71 4.25
N TYR A 30 12.97 2.64 4.28
CA TYR A 30 14.34 2.65 4.85
C TYR A 30 15.35 3.39 3.96
N GLN A 31 14.89 4.05 2.90
CA GLN A 31 15.72 4.74 1.92
C GLN A 31 15.59 6.25 2.10
N THR A 32 16.71 6.97 1.92
CA THR A 32 16.72 8.43 2.02
C THR A 32 16.21 9.06 0.71
N SER A 33 15.36 10.07 0.84
CA SER A 33 14.82 10.88 -0.25
C SER A 33 15.88 11.44 -1.20
N SER A 34 17.10 11.70 -0.71
CA SER A 34 18.24 12.18 -1.50
C SER A 34 18.61 11.31 -2.70
N PHE A 35 18.36 9.99 -2.63
CA PHE A 35 18.63 9.07 -3.75
C PHE A 35 17.66 9.26 -4.92
N PHE A 36 16.52 9.90 -4.69
CA PHE A 36 15.44 10.07 -5.68
C PHE A 36 15.24 11.54 -6.10
N GLN A 37 16.25 12.40 -5.87
CA GLN A 37 16.12 13.84 -6.08
C GLN A 37 15.72 14.22 -7.51
N ASN A 38 16.21 13.49 -8.52
CA ASN A 38 15.85 13.72 -9.92
C ASN A 38 14.36 13.47 -10.17
N ASP A 39 13.82 12.38 -9.63
CA ASP A 39 12.41 12.00 -9.77
C ASP A 39 11.51 12.99 -9.02
N LEU A 40 11.92 13.39 -7.81
CA LEU A 40 11.24 14.39 -6.97
C LEU A 40 11.18 15.76 -7.66
N GLN A 41 12.27 16.20 -8.27
CA GLN A 41 12.30 17.45 -9.02
C GLN A 41 11.44 17.37 -10.28
N LEU A 42 11.51 16.26 -11.02
CA LEU A 42 10.77 16.07 -12.25
C LEU A 42 9.26 16.16 -12.00
N ILE A 43 8.73 15.43 -11.02
CA ILE A 43 7.29 15.46 -10.72
C ILE A 43 6.83 16.81 -10.15
N SER A 44 7.65 17.45 -9.31
CA SER A 44 7.34 18.78 -8.77
C SER A 44 7.30 19.84 -9.87
N ASN A 45 8.28 19.83 -10.79
CA ASN A 45 8.32 20.73 -11.93
C ASN A 45 7.11 20.53 -12.85
N ASN A 46 6.78 19.27 -13.17
CA ASN A 46 5.60 18.96 -13.97
C ASN A 46 4.32 19.45 -13.31
N ARG A 47 4.16 19.25 -11.99
CA ARG A 47 3.01 19.77 -11.24
C ARG A 47 2.91 21.29 -11.34
N ASN A 48 4.02 22.00 -11.17
CA ASN A 48 4.03 23.46 -11.20
C ASN A 48 3.63 24.01 -12.59
N LEU A 49 4.09 23.36 -13.65
CA LEU A 49 3.76 23.75 -15.03
C LEU A 49 2.28 23.54 -15.37
N ILE A 50 1.60 22.55 -14.79
CA ILE A 50 0.17 22.31 -15.06
C ILE A 50 -0.79 23.15 -14.20
N LEU A 51 -0.29 23.96 -13.25
CA LEU A 51 -1.15 24.81 -12.42
C LEU A 51 -1.86 25.89 -13.25
N ASN A 52 -1.18 26.41 -14.27
CA ASN A 52 -1.71 27.37 -15.23
C ASN A 52 -1.40 26.86 -16.65
N PRO A 53 -2.19 25.91 -17.17
CA PRO A 53 -1.92 25.31 -18.47
C PRO A 53 -2.18 26.32 -19.59
N ASP A 54 -1.25 26.41 -20.53
CA ASP A 54 -1.47 27.16 -21.78
C ASP A 54 -2.41 26.39 -22.72
N LEU A 55 -3.04 27.10 -23.66
CA LEU A 55 -3.94 26.50 -24.64
C LEU A 55 -3.15 25.84 -25.78
N SER A 56 -2.42 24.77 -25.48
CA SER A 56 -1.55 24.10 -26.45
C SER A 56 -1.56 22.57 -26.33
N ILE A 57 -1.08 21.90 -27.38
CA ILE A 57 -0.97 20.42 -27.42
C ILE A 57 0.14 19.95 -26.47
N GLU A 58 1.19 20.75 -26.29
CA GLU A 58 2.28 20.49 -25.34
C GLU A 58 1.75 20.47 -23.91
N SER A 59 0.93 21.46 -23.53
CA SER A 59 0.26 21.52 -22.22
C SER A 59 -0.68 20.33 -22.00
N LEU A 60 -1.35 19.88 -23.06
CA LEU A 60 -2.19 18.67 -23.00
C LEU A 60 -1.36 17.42 -22.75
N ASN A 61 -0.24 17.26 -23.44
CA ASN A 61 0.67 16.13 -23.22
C ASN A 61 1.26 16.16 -21.82
N LEU A 62 1.62 17.35 -21.30
CA LEU A 62 2.11 17.51 -19.94
C LEU A 62 1.07 17.09 -18.89
N LEU A 63 -0.20 17.49 -19.04
CA LEU A 63 -1.29 17.04 -18.16
C LEU A 63 -1.45 15.52 -18.18
N LYS A 64 -1.35 14.88 -19.35
CA LYS A 64 -1.41 13.41 -19.49
C LYS A 64 -0.21 12.74 -18.83
N THR A 65 1.00 13.26 -19.03
CA THR A 65 2.22 12.76 -18.38
C THR A 65 2.10 12.88 -16.87
N TYR A 66 1.65 14.01 -16.35
CA TYR A 66 1.45 14.18 -14.92
C TYR A 66 0.38 13.25 -14.35
N TYR A 67 -0.74 13.05 -15.06
CA TYR A 67 -1.75 12.05 -14.68
C TYR A 67 -1.13 10.64 -14.53
N GLN A 68 -0.31 10.22 -15.50
CA GLN A 68 0.39 8.93 -15.42
C GLN A 68 1.36 8.86 -14.24
N GLN A 69 2.07 9.95 -13.93
CA GLN A 69 2.98 10.04 -12.79
C GLN A 69 2.23 9.86 -11.46
N ILE A 70 1.05 10.47 -11.31
CA ILE A 70 0.23 10.28 -10.11
C ILE A 70 -0.31 8.84 -10.02
N CYS A 71 -0.69 8.20 -11.14
CA CYS A 71 -1.04 6.78 -11.15
C CYS A 71 0.14 5.87 -10.75
N GLN A 72 1.39 6.28 -10.97
CA GLN A 72 2.56 5.56 -10.46
C GLN A 72 2.75 5.78 -8.96
N LEU A 73 2.58 7.02 -8.48
CA LEU A 73 2.67 7.33 -7.05
C LEU A 73 1.66 6.57 -6.20
N GLU A 74 0.40 6.53 -6.62
CA GLU A 74 -0.68 5.84 -5.89
C GLU A 74 -0.40 4.34 -5.71
N ARG A 75 0.34 3.72 -6.63
CA ARG A 75 0.74 2.30 -6.50
C ARG A 75 1.90 2.10 -5.53
N LYS A 76 2.70 3.14 -5.27
CA LYS A 76 3.93 3.06 -4.45
C LYS A 76 3.75 3.59 -3.04
N PHE A 77 2.83 4.52 -2.86
CA PHE A 77 2.61 5.21 -1.61
C PHE A 77 1.17 5.00 -1.12
N PRO A 78 0.95 4.87 0.20
CA PRO A 78 -0.39 4.82 0.74
C PRO A 78 -1.14 6.13 0.43
N SER A 79 -2.46 6.03 0.23
CA SER A 79 -3.35 7.20 0.22
C SER A 79 -3.34 7.89 1.60
N ASN A 80 -3.85 9.13 1.71
CA ASN A 80 -3.94 9.90 2.96
C ASN A 80 -2.69 10.64 3.46
N GLN A 81 -1.68 10.82 2.60
CA GLN A 81 -0.41 11.45 3.00
C GLN A 81 -0.31 12.93 2.57
N ILE A 82 -0.57 13.22 1.29
CA ILE A 82 -0.36 14.55 0.70
C ILE A 82 -1.71 15.21 0.43
N GLU A 83 -1.90 16.42 0.99
CA GLU A 83 -3.12 17.22 0.83
C GLU A 83 -3.10 18.02 -0.48
N PHE A 84 -4.09 17.80 -1.34
CA PHE A 84 -4.28 18.55 -2.58
C PHE A 84 -5.52 19.44 -2.49
N SER A 85 -5.34 20.74 -2.74
CA SER A 85 -6.42 21.74 -2.71
C SER A 85 -6.82 22.15 -4.12
N TRP A 86 -8.10 22.01 -4.46
CA TRP A 86 -8.67 22.35 -5.77
C TRP A 86 -9.92 23.22 -5.65
N PHE A 87 -10.11 24.08 -6.65
CA PHE A 87 -11.23 25.00 -6.75
C PHE A 87 -12.05 24.75 -8.01
N GLN A 88 -13.37 24.72 -7.86
CA GLN A 88 -14.31 24.59 -8.97
C GLN A 88 -14.64 25.96 -9.55
N THR A 89 -14.42 26.13 -10.86
CA THR A 89 -14.58 27.41 -11.57
C THR A 89 -15.82 27.45 -12.48
N LEU A 90 -16.55 26.34 -12.59
CA LEU A 90 -17.76 26.25 -13.41
C LEU A 90 -18.91 27.10 -12.82
N SER A 91 -18.98 27.21 -11.50
CA SER A 91 -20.01 27.97 -10.79
C SER A 91 -19.64 29.47 -10.65
N LEU A 92 -20.61 30.33 -10.32
CA LEU A 92 -20.38 31.76 -10.05
C LEU A 92 -19.46 32.01 -8.84
N LYS A 93 -19.46 31.10 -7.87
CA LYS A 93 -18.59 31.17 -6.69
C LYS A 93 -17.53 30.09 -6.80
N SER A 94 -16.26 30.48 -6.68
CA SER A 94 -15.16 29.52 -6.61
C SER A 94 -15.21 28.83 -5.25
N THR A 95 -15.71 27.58 -5.21
CA THR A 95 -15.66 26.73 -4.02
C THR A 95 -14.33 25.97 -4.00
N GLY A 96 -13.68 25.90 -2.84
CA GLY A 96 -12.42 25.19 -2.63
C GLY A 96 -12.64 23.92 -1.83
N SER A 97 -11.89 22.88 -2.14
CA SER A 97 -11.95 21.59 -1.44
C SER A 97 -10.56 20.95 -1.39
N SER A 98 -10.20 20.43 -0.23
CA SER A 98 -8.86 19.92 0.06
C SER A 98 -8.94 18.50 0.62
N TYR A 99 -8.17 17.58 0.03
CA TYR A 99 -8.19 16.17 0.40
C TYR A 99 -6.79 15.58 0.34
N LYS A 100 -6.49 14.72 1.32
CA LYS A 100 -5.22 13.97 1.37
C LYS A 100 -5.27 12.75 0.47
N SER A 101 -5.36 12.90 -0.85
CA SER A 101 -5.58 11.73 -1.71
C SER A 101 -5.00 11.91 -3.10
N PHE A 102 -4.16 10.96 -3.54
CA PHE A 102 -3.71 10.90 -4.93
C PHE A 102 -4.90 10.70 -5.88
N GLN A 103 -5.94 9.99 -5.46
CA GLN A 103 -7.18 9.84 -6.23
C GLN A 103 -7.85 11.21 -6.46
N TRP A 104 -7.90 12.06 -5.43
CA TRP A 104 -8.42 13.42 -5.56
C TRP A 104 -7.63 14.26 -6.58
N GLU A 105 -6.29 14.21 -6.55
CA GLU A 105 -5.45 14.87 -7.56
C GLU A 105 -5.79 14.35 -8.97
N LYS A 106 -5.79 13.02 -9.18
CA LYS A 106 -6.10 12.40 -10.49
C LYS A 106 -7.41 12.87 -11.08
N LEU A 107 -8.49 12.89 -10.30
CA LEU A 107 -9.83 13.26 -10.76
C LEU A 107 -9.87 14.72 -11.25
N ASN A 108 -9.18 15.63 -10.56
CA ASN A 108 -9.10 17.03 -10.96
C ASN A 108 -8.21 17.23 -12.19
N ILE A 109 -7.12 16.47 -12.33
CA ILE A 109 -6.29 16.47 -13.55
C ILE A 109 -7.08 15.96 -14.76
N LEU A 110 -7.80 14.85 -14.62
CA LEU A 110 -8.68 14.33 -15.69
C LEU A 110 -9.72 15.38 -16.10
N TYR A 111 -10.35 16.06 -15.15
CA TYR A 111 -11.28 17.15 -15.46
C TYR A 111 -10.60 18.24 -16.30
N ASN A 112 -9.37 18.65 -15.92
CA ASN A 112 -8.62 19.67 -16.66
C ASN A 112 -8.15 19.19 -18.05
N ILE A 113 -7.85 17.89 -18.24
CA ILE A 113 -7.61 17.31 -19.57
C ILE A 113 -8.85 17.46 -20.45
N GLY A 114 -10.03 17.09 -19.93
CA GLY A 114 -11.30 17.27 -20.62
C GLY A 114 -11.58 18.75 -20.96
N ALA A 115 -11.30 19.65 -20.02
CA ALA A 115 -11.41 21.09 -20.22
C ALA A 115 -10.47 21.62 -21.32
N LEU A 116 -9.20 21.21 -21.33
CA LEU A 116 -8.23 21.65 -22.34
C LEU A 116 -8.64 21.20 -23.75
N TYR A 117 -9.16 19.98 -23.90
CA TYR A 117 -9.72 19.54 -25.17
C TYR A 117 -10.86 20.44 -25.67
N SER A 118 -11.73 20.90 -24.76
CA SER A 118 -12.81 21.84 -25.13
C SER A 118 -12.28 23.20 -25.59
N PHE A 119 -11.21 23.69 -24.96
CA PHE A 119 -10.54 24.93 -25.38
C PHE A 119 -9.82 24.76 -26.72
N LEU A 120 -9.06 23.68 -26.92
CA LEU A 120 -8.40 23.39 -28.20
C LEU A 120 -9.42 23.29 -29.34
N ALA A 121 -10.60 22.72 -29.10
CA ALA A 121 -11.69 22.70 -30.07
C ALA A 121 -12.17 24.12 -30.42
N ILE A 122 -12.28 25.01 -29.45
CA ILE A 122 -12.72 26.39 -29.68
C ILE A 122 -11.67 27.21 -30.39
N ASP A 123 -10.40 27.09 -29.98
CA ASP A 123 -9.25 27.78 -30.57
C ASP A 123 -8.99 27.34 -32.01
N THR A 124 -9.37 26.12 -32.37
CA THR A 124 -9.35 25.64 -33.76
C THR A 124 -10.32 26.49 -34.61
N THR A 125 -9.77 27.45 -35.36
CA THR A 125 -10.52 28.32 -36.27
C THR A 125 -10.90 27.57 -37.54
N ALA A 126 -12.19 27.28 -37.71
CA ALA A 126 -12.71 26.77 -38.97
C ALA A 126 -12.92 27.94 -39.94
N THR A 127 -12.04 28.07 -40.94
CA THR A 127 -12.29 28.95 -42.09
C THR A 127 -13.23 28.27 -43.07
N THR A 128 -14.01 29.06 -43.82
CA THR A 128 -14.97 28.56 -44.80
C THR A 128 -14.26 27.77 -45.89
N GLY A 129 -14.27 26.44 -45.81
CA GLY A 129 -13.66 25.53 -46.79
C GLY A 129 -12.61 24.57 -46.25
N ASP A 130 -12.18 24.70 -44.98
CA ASP A 130 -11.20 23.80 -44.38
C ASP A 130 -11.88 22.60 -43.68
N ASP A 131 -12.00 21.49 -44.41
CA ASP A 131 -12.60 20.25 -43.91
C ASP A 131 -11.80 19.60 -42.76
N GLU A 132 -10.49 19.85 -42.70
CA GLU A 132 -9.60 19.24 -41.72
C GLU A 132 -9.71 19.91 -40.35
N SER A 133 -9.77 21.24 -40.27
CA SER A 133 -10.00 21.93 -38.98
C SER A 133 -11.35 21.59 -38.36
N LEU A 134 -12.40 21.39 -39.17
CA LEU A 134 -13.71 20.94 -38.67
C LEU A 134 -13.70 19.50 -38.15
N LYS A 135 -12.99 18.58 -38.82
CA LYS A 135 -12.77 17.23 -38.31
C LYS A 135 -11.99 17.26 -37.00
N LEU A 136 -10.91 18.03 -36.95
CA LEU A 136 -10.07 18.15 -35.76
C LEU A 136 -10.86 18.70 -34.56
N LYS A 137 -11.64 19.76 -34.78
CA LYS A 137 -12.54 20.33 -33.78
C LYS A 137 -13.57 19.32 -33.26
N CYS A 138 -14.19 18.56 -34.18
CA CYS A 138 -15.09 17.47 -33.82
C CYS A 138 -14.39 16.42 -32.96
N ASN A 139 -13.17 16.02 -33.34
CA ASN A 139 -12.37 15.04 -32.59
C ASN A 139 -12.00 15.55 -31.20
N TYR A 140 -11.62 16.81 -31.05
CA TYR A 140 -11.34 17.39 -29.73
C TYR A 140 -12.57 17.40 -28.81
N PHE A 141 -13.76 17.73 -29.32
CA PHE A 141 -14.98 17.62 -28.53
C PHE A 141 -15.33 16.16 -28.17
N GLN A 142 -15.13 15.20 -29.07
CA GLN A 142 -15.30 13.77 -28.75
C GLN A 142 -14.29 13.27 -27.70
N SER A 143 -13.03 13.71 -27.79
CA SER A 143 -12.00 13.43 -26.78
C SER A 143 -12.36 14.04 -25.42
N SER A 144 -12.87 15.28 -25.40
CA SER A 144 -13.38 15.91 -24.18
C SER A 144 -14.54 15.11 -23.57
N ALA A 145 -15.54 14.73 -24.40
CA ALA A 145 -16.66 13.90 -23.97
C ALA A 145 -16.21 12.54 -23.41
N THR A 146 -15.19 11.93 -24.03
CA THR A 146 -14.61 10.65 -23.60
C THR A 146 -14.00 10.74 -22.21
N VAL A 147 -13.26 11.81 -21.92
CA VAL A 147 -12.66 12.02 -20.59
C VAL A 147 -13.75 12.20 -19.52
N PHE A 148 -14.83 12.93 -19.81
CA PHE A 148 -15.95 13.06 -18.86
C PHE A 148 -16.76 11.78 -18.70
N ASP A 149 -16.90 10.97 -19.75
CA ASP A 149 -17.53 9.66 -19.63
C ASP A 149 -16.71 8.70 -18.75
N TYR A 150 -15.39 8.72 -18.91
CA TYR A 150 -14.48 7.97 -18.03
C TYR A 150 -14.54 8.45 -16.57
N LEU A 151 -14.58 9.77 -16.34
CA LEU A 151 -14.79 10.31 -15.00
C LEU A 151 -16.13 9.84 -14.40
N PHE A 152 -17.18 9.77 -15.21
CA PHE A 152 -18.49 9.29 -14.79
C PHE A 152 -18.47 7.78 -14.46
N SER A 153 -17.82 6.95 -15.28
CA SER A 153 -17.72 5.51 -15.02
C SER A 153 -16.89 5.20 -13.75
N LEU A 154 -15.83 5.98 -13.49
CA LEU A 154 -15.05 5.88 -12.25
C LEU A 154 -15.90 6.21 -11.01
N HIS A 155 -16.77 7.22 -11.10
CA HIS A 155 -17.68 7.59 -10.02
C HIS A 155 -18.72 6.48 -9.76
N GLU A 156 -19.33 5.91 -10.80
CA GLU A 156 -20.31 4.82 -10.65
C GLU A 156 -19.67 3.54 -10.11
N SER A 157 -18.40 3.28 -10.41
CA SER A 157 -17.68 2.11 -9.90
C SER A 157 -17.29 2.24 -8.42
N ASN A 158 -17.17 3.47 -7.90
CA ASN A 158 -16.71 3.75 -6.53
C ASN A 158 -17.64 4.72 -5.76
N PRO A 159 -18.93 4.38 -5.58
CA PRO A 159 -19.93 5.32 -5.06
C PRO A 159 -19.79 5.65 -3.56
N THR A 160 -19.07 4.81 -2.80
CA THR A 160 -18.90 4.97 -1.34
C THR A 160 -17.76 5.92 -0.96
N THR A 161 -16.81 6.13 -1.86
CA THR A 161 -15.58 6.89 -1.68
C THR A 161 -15.87 8.40 -1.61
N GLU A 162 -15.42 9.07 -0.55
CA GLU A 162 -15.76 10.48 -0.28
C GLU A 162 -15.27 11.44 -1.38
N GLU A 163 -14.11 11.15 -1.98
CA GLU A 163 -13.53 11.95 -3.06
C GLU A 163 -14.45 12.08 -4.28
N TYR A 164 -15.21 11.02 -4.59
CA TYR A 164 -16.13 11.01 -5.71
C TYR A 164 -17.43 11.76 -5.41
N LYS A 165 -17.91 11.75 -4.16
CA LYS A 165 -19.14 12.45 -3.74
C LYS A 165 -19.06 13.97 -3.93
N LEU A 166 -17.85 14.52 -3.87
CA LEU A 166 -17.60 15.96 -4.04
C LEU A 166 -17.69 16.41 -5.50
N MET A 167 -17.42 15.50 -6.42
CA MET A 167 -17.65 15.75 -7.83
C MET A 167 -19.11 15.47 -8.12
N ASP A 168 -19.91 16.52 -8.32
CA ASP A 168 -21.31 16.35 -8.68
C ASP A 168 -21.44 15.55 -9.99
N LYS A 169 -21.89 14.30 -9.87
CA LYS A 169 -22.06 13.36 -10.98
C LYS A 169 -22.95 13.93 -12.09
N HIS A 170 -23.95 14.73 -11.74
CA HIS A 170 -24.84 15.35 -12.72
C HIS A 170 -24.10 16.38 -13.56
N THR A 171 -23.16 17.13 -12.96
CA THR A 171 -22.25 18.02 -13.69
C THR A 171 -21.44 17.24 -14.72
N ILE A 172 -20.75 16.18 -14.31
CA ILE A 172 -19.87 15.40 -15.20
C ILE A 172 -20.68 14.87 -16.40
N HIS A 173 -21.86 14.31 -16.12
CA HIS A 173 -22.72 13.74 -17.13
C HIS A 173 -23.33 14.79 -18.07
N ALA A 174 -23.65 15.99 -17.55
CA ALA A 174 -24.06 17.14 -18.36
C ALA A 174 -22.94 17.60 -19.30
N LEU A 175 -21.70 17.71 -18.79
CA LEU A 175 -20.53 18.11 -19.58
C LEU A 175 -20.23 17.10 -20.70
N LYS A 176 -20.32 15.79 -20.43
CA LYS A 176 -20.21 14.73 -21.45
C LYS A 176 -21.16 15.00 -22.63
N TYR A 177 -22.45 15.16 -22.34
CA TYR A 177 -23.46 15.36 -23.40
C TYR A 177 -23.35 16.71 -24.08
N LEU A 178 -22.92 17.76 -23.36
CA LEU A 178 -22.64 19.06 -23.94
C LEU A 178 -21.53 18.96 -25.00
N MET A 179 -20.43 18.28 -24.67
CA MET A 179 -19.31 18.06 -25.61
C MET A 179 -19.74 17.19 -26.81
N LEU A 180 -20.54 16.14 -26.61
CA LEU A 180 -21.11 15.35 -27.72
C LEU A 180 -22.03 16.17 -28.63
N ALA A 181 -22.86 17.04 -28.06
CA ALA A 181 -23.72 17.93 -28.83
C ALA A 181 -22.89 18.89 -29.70
N GLN A 182 -21.83 19.48 -29.14
CA GLN A 182 -20.92 20.38 -29.87
C GLN A 182 -20.10 19.63 -30.92
N ALA A 183 -19.69 18.38 -30.68
CA ALA A 183 -19.05 17.54 -31.68
C ALA A 183 -19.98 17.24 -32.87
N GLN A 184 -21.22 16.83 -32.57
CA GLN A 184 -22.23 16.57 -33.60
C GLN A 184 -22.58 17.86 -34.37
N GLU A 185 -22.58 19.02 -33.71
CA GLU A 185 -22.73 20.34 -34.35
C GLU A 185 -21.58 20.62 -35.35
N CYS A 186 -20.34 20.29 -35.01
CA CYS A 186 -19.22 20.41 -35.94
C CYS A 186 -19.37 19.49 -37.16
N PHE A 187 -19.76 18.23 -36.95
CA PHE A 187 -20.01 17.28 -38.04
C PHE A 187 -21.17 17.75 -38.94
N TRP A 188 -22.26 18.21 -38.35
CA TRP A 188 -23.41 18.76 -39.07
C TRP A 188 -23.00 19.99 -39.89
N PHE A 189 -22.24 20.93 -39.32
CA PHE A 189 -21.80 22.12 -40.02
C PHE A 189 -20.93 21.75 -41.23
N LYS A 190 -19.99 20.83 -41.06
CA LYS A 190 -19.22 20.24 -42.17
C LYS A 190 -20.13 19.62 -43.25
N ALA A 191 -21.13 18.83 -42.86
CA ALA A 191 -22.08 18.23 -43.79
C ALA A 191 -22.92 19.29 -44.53
N THR A 192 -23.16 20.45 -43.93
CA THR A 192 -23.89 21.56 -44.59
C THR A 192 -23.03 22.37 -45.55
N LEU A 193 -21.71 22.42 -45.34
CA LEU A 193 -20.77 23.07 -46.26
C LEU A 193 -20.43 22.20 -47.47
N SER A 194 -20.55 20.89 -47.33
CA SER A 194 -20.34 19.95 -48.43
C SER A 194 -21.64 19.79 -49.23
N ASN A 195 -21.59 20.15 -50.51
CA ASN A 195 -22.73 20.01 -51.43
C ASN A 195 -23.11 18.55 -51.76
N ASN A 196 -22.49 17.58 -51.07
CA ASN A 196 -22.64 16.14 -51.35
C ASN A 196 -23.76 15.48 -50.53
N TYR A 197 -24.32 16.17 -49.53
CA TYR A 197 -25.33 15.58 -48.63
C TYR A 197 -26.74 16.13 -48.90
N LYS A 198 -27.72 15.22 -48.94
CA LYS A 198 -29.15 15.56 -49.08
C LYS A 198 -29.68 16.20 -47.80
N ASP A 199 -30.65 17.12 -47.93
CA ASP A 199 -31.31 17.79 -46.79
C ASP A 199 -31.95 16.81 -45.80
N SER A 200 -32.44 15.66 -46.27
CA SER A 200 -32.94 14.58 -45.42
C SER A 200 -31.88 14.11 -44.41
N LEU A 201 -30.63 13.88 -44.84
CA LEU A 201 -29.56 13.51 -43.91
C LEU A 201 -29.21 14.66 -42.97
N ILE A 202 -29.10 15.88 -43.49
CA ILE A 202 -28.77 17.08 -42.70
C ILE A 202 -29.81 17.31 -41.59
N SER A 203 -31.09 17.08 -41.87
CA SER A 203 -32.17 17.16 -40.87
C SER A 203 -32.06 16.08 -39.78
N ARG A 204 -31.62 14.88 -40.13
CA ARG A 204 -31.39 13.78 -39.17
C ARG A 204 -30.18 14.05 -38.29
N LEU A 205 -29.12 14.65 -38.84
CA LEU A 205 -27.95 15.07 -38.09
C LEU A 205 -28.30 16.17 -37.07
N SER A 206 -29.08 17.18 -37.47
CA SER A 206 -29.53 18.24 -36.55
C SER A 206 -30.51 17.73 -35.49
N SER A 207 -31.35 16.74 -35.83
CA SER A 207 -32.21 16.05 -34.86
C SER A 207 -31.38 15.37 -33.75
N GLN A 208 -30.24 14.75 -34.09
CA GLN A 208 -29.34 14.17 -33.08
C GLN A 208 -28.71 15.22 -32.16
N ILE A 209 -28.34 16.40 -32.70
CA ILE A 209 -27.83 17.52 -31.89
C ILE A 209 -28.84 17.91 -30.80
N VAL A 210 -30.12 17.99 -31.17
CA VAL A 210 -31.22 18.28 -30.23
C VAL A 210 -31.30 17.21 -29.13
N VAL A 211 -31.16 15.92 -29.47
CA VAL A 211 -31.18 14.82 -28.49
C VAL A 211 -30.04 14.98 -27.46
N TYR A 212 -28.85 15.31 -27.93
CA TYR A 212 -27.70 15.54 -27.05
C TYR A 212 -27.86 16.78 -26.17
N TYR A 213 -28.25 17.93 -26.73
CA TYR A 213 -28.48 19.14 -25.92
C TYR A 213 -29.65 18.96 -24.94
N LYS A 214 -30.72 18.24 -25.29
CA LYS A 214 -31.80 17.91 -24.34
C LYS A 214 -31.29 17.06 -23.18
N SER A 215 -30.42 16.10 -23.46
CA SER A 215 -29.76 15.28 -22.43
C SER A 215 -28.85 16.16 -21.56
N ALA A 216 -28.02 17.01 -22.16
CA ALA A 216 -27.17 17.95 -21.44
C ALA A 216 -28.00 18.89 -20.54
N LEU A 217 -29.11 19.45 -21.04
CA LEU A 217 -30.00 20.32 -20.28
C LEU A 217 -30.67 19.62 -19.10
N LYS A 218 -31.13 18.37 -19.29
CA LYS A 218 -31.73 17.55 -18.23
C LYS A 218 -30.77 17.43 -17.04
N TRP A 219 -29.52 17.03 -17.31
CA TRP A 219 -28.51 16.84 -16.27
C TRP A 219 -28.00 18.18 -15.71
N SER A 220 -27.92 19.22 -16.55
CA SER A 220 -27.56 20.58 -16.11
C SER A 220 -28.55 21.14 -15.09
N LYS A 221 -29.86 20.91 -15.27
CA LYS A 221 -30.90 21.34 -14.32
C LYS A 221 -30.87 20.58 -12.98
N LEU A 222 -30.29 19.37 -12.96
CA LEU A 222 -30.11 18.58 -11.73
C LEU A 222 -28.80 18.92 -11.01
N SER A 223 -27.85 19.54 -11.72
CA SER A 223 -26.56 19.93 -11.16
C SER A 223 -26.68 21.20 -10.31
N SER A 224 -25.93 21.25 -9.21
CA SER A 224 -25.78 22.46 -8.39
C SER A 224 -24.67 23.40 -8.89
N LEU A 225 -23.79 22.92 -9.78
CA LEU A 225 -22.59 23.66 -10.23
C LEU A 225 -22.81 24.39 -11.56
N ILE A 226 -23.69 23.87 -12.42
CA ILE A 226 -23.94 24.46 -13.74
C ILE A 226 -24.81 25.71 -13.59
N ARG A 227 -24.32 26.81 -14.17
CA ARG A 227 -24.96 28.12 -14.06
C ARG A 227 -26.22 28.21 -14.92
N LYS A 228 -27.12 29.13 -14.53
CA LYS A 228 -28.38 29.35 -15.25
C LYS A 228 -28.17 29.86 -16.69
N ASP A 229 -27.17 30.72 -16.93
CA ASP A 229 -26.83 31.22 -18.27
C ASP A 229 -26.41 30.09 -19.21
N TRP A 230 -25.74 29.05 -18.71
CA TRP A 230 -25.42 27.85 -19.50
C TRP A 230 -26.68 27.05 -19.84
N CYS A 231 -27.59 26.87 -18.88
CA CYS A 231 -28.88 26.22 -19.14
C CYS A 231 -29.69 26.99 -20.20
N ASP A 232 -29.76 28.32 -20.10
CA ASP A 232 -30.47 29.17 -21.05
C ASP A 232 -29.82 29.13 -22.46
N HIS A 233 -28.49 29.06 -22.51
CA HIS A 233 -27.74 28.88 -23.76
C HIS A 233 -28.04 27.51 -24.40
N ILE A 234 -27.98 26.42 -23.63
CA ILE A 234 -28.29 25.06 -24.10
C ILE A 234 -29.75 24.98 -24.59
N GLU A 235 -30.69 25.59 -23.86
CA GLU A 235 -32.09 25.65 -24.27
C GLU A 235 -32.28 26.44 -25.57
N SER A 236 -31.54 27.54 -25.73
CA SER A 236 -31.54 28.30 -26.99
C SER A 236 -30.95 27.49 -28.16
N LYS A 237 -29.89 26.71 -27.92
CA LYS A 237 -29.34 25.74 -28.90
C LYS A 237 -30.35 24.67 -29.29
N ILE A 238 -31.15 24.16 -28.35
CA ILE A 238 -32.23 23.20 -28.64
C ILE A 238 -33.26 23.82 -29.60
N HIS A 239 -33.76 25.03 -29.31
CA HIS A 239 -34.70 25.73 -30.18
C HIS A 239 -34.11 26.02 -31.56
N TYR A 240 -32.85 26.46 -31.61
CA TYR A 240 -32.15 26.70 -32.87
C TYR A 240 -32.06 25.44 -33.73
N PHE A 241 -31.60 24.31 -33.17
CA PHE A 241 -31.45 23.08 -33.94
C PHE A 241 -32.78 22.37 -34.24
N ASN A 242 -33.82 22.58 -33.43
CA ASN A 242 -35.20 22.23 -33.82
C ASN A 242 -35.63 23.00 -35.06
N ALA A 243 -35.45 24.32 -35.07
CA ALA A 243 -35.77 25.16 -36.23
C ALA A 243 -34.99 24.72 -37.48
N VAL A 244 -33.69 24.45 -37.35
CA VAL A 244 -32.84 23.92 -38.43
C VAL A 244 -33.37 22.58 -38.96
N THR A 245 -33.73 21.67 -38.05
CA THR A 245 -34.26 20.35 -38.42
C THR A 245 -35.54 20.47 -39.23
N LEU A 246 -36.48 21.32 -38.77
CA LEU A 246 -37.75 21.58 -39.45
C LEU A 246 -37.55 22.27 -40.80
N TYR A 247 -36.62 23.24 -40.88
CA TYR A 247 -36.28 23.93 -42.13
C TYR A 247 -35.72 22.95 -43.18
N ARG A 248 -34.75 22.11 -42.81
CA ARG A 248 -34.19 21.10 -43.71
C ARG A 248 -35.23 20.04 -44.12
N ARG A 249 -36.15 19.70 -43.22
CA ARG A 249 -37.29 18.84 -43.55
C ARG A 249 -38.23 19.52 -44.55
N ALA A 250 -38.50 20.81 -44.41
CA ALA A 250 -39.29 21.58 -45.37
C ALA A 250 -38.70 21.52 -46.78
N LEU A 251 -37.37 21.67 -46.92
CA LEU A 251 -36.68 21.52 -48.21
C LEU A 251 -36.85 20.12 -48.81
N THR A 252 -36.90 19.09 -47.96
CA THR A 252 -37.17 17.71 -48.42
C THR A 252 -38.60 17.58 -48.99
N PHE A 253 -39.61 18.13 -48.29
CA PHE A 253 -40.99 18.16 -48.80
C PHE A 253 -41.11 18.94 -50.11
N GLY A 254 -40.37 20.05 -50.26
CA GLY A 254 -40.29 20.79 -51.53
C GLY A 254 -39.75 19.94 -52.67
N SER A 255 -38.72 19.10 -52.42
CA SER A 255 -38.20 18.16 -53.43
C SER A 255 -39.18 17.04 -53.78
N GLU A 256 -40.05 16.67 -52.84
CA GLU A 256 -41.13 15.67 -53.00
C GLU A 256 -42.42 16.30 -53.59
N LYS A 257 -42.43 17.62 -53.85
CA LYS A 257 -43.57 18.42 -54.33
C LYS A 257 -44.76 18.46 -53.35
N GLU A 258 -44.51 18.29 -52.05
CA GLU A 258 -45.47 18.46 -50.96
C GLU A 258 -45.40 19.88 -50.39
N TYR A 259 -45.84 20.87 -51.17
CA TYR A 259 -45.76 22.29 -50.81
C TYR A 259 -46.61 22.67 -49.58
N GLY A 260 -47.77 22.02 -49.39
CA GLY A 260 -48.57 22.23 -48.17
C GLY A 260 -47.82 21.83 -46.89
N SER A 261 -47.23 20.63 -46.89
CA SER A 261 -46.37 20.12 -45.80
C SER A 261 -45.12 20.99 -45.60
N MET A 262 -44.53 21.50 -46.69
CA MET A 262 -43.38 22.40 -46.67
C MET A 262 -43.70 23.72 -45.94
N ILE A 263 -44.82 24.38 -46.27
CA ILE A 263 -45.24 25.62 -45.60
C ILE A 263 -45.47 25.38 -44.11
N ARG A 264 -46.16 24.29 -43.75
CA ARG A 264 -46.37 23.95 -42.32
C ARG A 264 -45.05 23.74 -41.57
N ALA A 265 -44.07 23.09 -42.20
CA ALA A 265 -42.74 22.90 -41.64
C ALA A 265 -41.96 24.21 -41.46
N LEU A 266 -42.05 25.14 -42.42
CA LEU A 266 -41.46 26.47 -42.33
C LEU A 266 -42.12 27.32 -41.22
N LEU A 267 -43.44 27.29 -41.10
CA LEU A 267 -44.17 27.96 -39.99
C LEU A 267 -43.72 27.43 -38.63
N SER A 268 -43.59 26.10 -38.50
CA SER A 268 -43.13 25.46 -37.27
C SER A 268 -41.67 25.84 -36.96
N SER A 269 -40.80 25.87 -37.97
CA SER A 269 -39.42 26.34 -37.85
C SER A 269 -39.36 27.80 -37.39
N GLN A 270 -40.22 28.67 -37.92
CA GLN A 270 -40.32 30.07 -37.53
C GLN A 270 -40.76 30.24 -36.07
N SER A 271 -41.63 29.37 -35.56
CA SER A 271 -42.03 29.38 -34.14
C SER A 271 -40.86 29.03 -33.21
N GLU A 272 -40.08 28.01 -33.56
CA GLU A 272 -38.90 27.59 -32.79
C GLU A 272 -37.81 28.67 -32.79
N ILE A 273 -37.50 29.28 -33.95
CA ILE A 273 -36.44 30.29 -34.03
C ILE A 273 -36.78 31.58 -33.27
N LYS A 274 -38.08 31.94 -33.15
CA LYS A 274 -38.54 33.06 -32.32
C LYS A 274 -38.26 32.84 -30.84
N SER A 275 -38.29 31.58 -30.39
CA SER A 275 -38.00 31.18 -29.00
C SER A 275 -36.49 31.10 -28.70
N CYS A 276 -35.65 31.06 -29.73
CA CYS A 276 -34.19 31.08 -29.59
C CYS A 276 -33.68 32.49 -29.22
N LYS A 277 -32.71 32.55 -28.29
CA LYS A 277 -32.08 33.79 -27.81
C LYS A 277 -30.63 33.99 -28.29
N LEU A 278 -30.09 33.11 -29.13
CA LEU A 278 -28.72 33.24 -29.66
C LEU A 278 -28.62 34.41 -30.65
N ASP A 279 -27.47 35.08 -30.72
CA ASP A 279 -27.27 36.22 -31.63
C ASP A 279 -27.29 35.78 -33.09
N SER A 280 -26.77 34.57 -33.33
CA SER A 280 -26.75 33.90 -34.64
C SER A 280 -28.15 33.61 -35.25
N ARG A 281 -29.24 33.79 -34.49
CA ARG A 281 -30.61 33.53 -34.99
C ARG A 281 -31.05 34.49 -36.09
N ALA A 282 -30.55 35.73 -36.10
CA ALA A 282 -31.13 36.81 -36.91
C ALA A 282 -31.01 36.56 -38.42
N SER A 283 -29.85 36.08 -38.88
CA SER A 283 -29.62 35.77 -40.30
C SER A 283 -30.47 34.58 -40.75
N PHE A 284 -30.57 33.54 -39.91
CA PHE A 284 -31.36 32.35 -40.22
C PHE A 284 -32.87 32.63 -40.18
N GLN A 285 -33.33 33.44 -39.22
CA GLN A 285 -34.72 33.87 -39.13
C GLN A 285 -35.16 34.63 -40.39
N ARG A 286 -34.36 35.59 -40.88
CA ARG A 286 -34.66 36.29 -42.13
C ARG A 286 -34.76 35.34 -43.32
N LYS A 287 -33.87 34.34 -43.38
CA LYS A 287 -33.90 33.31 -44.43
C LYS A 287 -35.21 32.52 -44.40
N ILE A 288 -35.63 32.04 -43.23
CA ILE A 288 -36.90 31.31 -43.07
C ILE A 288 -38.09 32.21 -43.47
N GLU A 289 -38.09 33.47 -43.06
CA GLU A 289 -39.16 34.42 -43.36
C GLU A 289 -39.29 34.74 -44.86
N GLN A 290 -38.18 34.82 -45.59
CA GLN A 290 -38.18 35.02 -47.05
C GLN A 290 -38.71 33.77 -47.75
N GLU A 291 -38.16 32.60 -47.43
CA GLU A 291 -38.55 31.32 -48.05
C GLU A 291 -40.03 31.00 -47.80
N LEU A 292 -40.53 31.30 -46.59
CA LEU A 292 -41.93 31.12 -46.24
C LEU A 292 -42.84 32.01 -47.11
N LYS A 293 -42.52 33.30 -47.26
CA LYS A 293 -43.33 34.23 -48.08
C LYS A 293 -43.37 33.82 -49.54
N ASP A 294 -42.24 33.38 -50.09
CA ASP A 294 -42.18 32.94 -51.49
C ASP A 294 -42.98 31.65 -51.70
N MET A 295 -42.85 30.67 -50.79
CA MET A 295 -43.59 29.41 -50.91
C MET A 295 -45.08 29.54 -50.63
N GLU A 296 -45.50 30.40 -49.70
CA GLU A 296 -46.92 30.74 -49.48
C GLU A 296 -47.52 31.35 -50.74
N ARG A 297 -46.85 32.36 -51.33
CA ARG A 297 -47.28 32.96 -52.60
C ARG A 297 -47.38 31.90 -53.70
N ASP A 298 -46.35 31.11 -53.92
CA ASP A 298 -46.33 30.14 -55.01
C ASP A 298 -47.37 29.02 -54.80
N ASN A 299 -47.64 28.61 -53.56
CA ASN A 299 -48.71 27.66 -53.28
C ASN A 299 -50.10 28.27 -53.51
N ASP A 300 -50.32 29.54 -53.17
CA ASP A 300 -51.61 30.21 -53.37
C ASP A 300 -51.92 30.46 -54.86
N PHE A 301 -50.91 30.65 -55.70
CA PHE A 301 -51.11 30.95 -57.13
C PHE A 301 -50.92 29.74 -58.07
N ILE A 302 -50.09 28.75 -57.71
CA ILE A 302 -49.65 27.68 -58.62
C ILE A 302 -50.06 26.31 -58.12
N HIS A 303 -49.69 25.94 -56.89
CA HIS A 303 -49.80 24.54 -56.43
C HIS A 303 -51.12 24.19 -55.76
N LEU A 304 -51.76 25.16 -55.09
CA LEU A 304 -53.08 25.06 -54.45
C LEU A 304 -53.22 23.86 -53.50
N GLN A 305 -52.13 23.47 -52.82
CA GLN A 305 -52.16 22.37 -51.86
C GLN A 305 -52.63 22.87 -50.49
N LEU A 306 -53.47 22.07 -49.82
CA LEU A 306 -53.91 22.36 -48.45
C LEU A 306 -52.72 22.26 -47.48
N VAL A 307 -52.57 23.27 -46.62
CA VAL A 307 -51.57 23.27 -45.55
C VAL A 307 -52.09 22.40 -44.40
N PRO A 308 -51.41 21.30 -44.02
CA PRO A 308 -51.86 20.42 -42.95
C PRO A 308 -51.69 21.08 -41.57
N ASP A 309 -52.54 20.71 -40.62
CA ASP A 309 -52.47 21.21 -39.24
C ASP A 309 -51.23 20.71 -38.49
N THR A 310 -50.75 19.51 -38.81
CA THR A 310 -49.56 18.91 -38.18
C THR A 310 -48.72 18.17 -39.19
N ILE A 311 -47.41 18.23 -39.03
CA ILE A 311 -46.45 17.41 -39.77
C ILE A 311 -45.89 16.30 -38.87
N PRO A 312 -45.47 15.16 -39.42
CA PRO A 312 -44.75 14.15 -38.66
C PRO A 312 -43.48 14.74 -38.03
N THR A 313 -43.48 14.92 -36.71
CA THR A 313 -42.38 15.53 -35.94
C THR A 313 -41.24 14.57 -35.63
N THR A 314 -41.44 13.27 -35.82
CA THR A 314 -40.46 12.24 -35.45
C THR A 314 -39.51 11.98 -36.61
N ILE A 315 -38.35 12.63 -36.58
CA ILE A 315 -37.24 12.39 -37.51
C ILE A 315 -36.24 11.46 -36.83
N LYS A 316 -35.99 10.27 -37.42
CA LYS A 316 -34.99 9.32 -36.90
C LYS A 316 -33.61 9.98 -36.85
N PRO A 317 -33.05 10.23 -35.65
CA PRO A 317 -31.75 10.88 -35.53
C PRO A 317 -30.64 10.09 -36.23
N ALA A 318 -29.60 10.80 -36.69
CA ALA A 318 -28.40 10.20 -37.25
C ALA A 318 -27.20 10.60 -36.38
N ASP A 319 -26.64 9.62 -35.67
CA ASP A 319 -25.54 9.81 -34.75
C ASP A 319 -24.20 9.50 -35.40
N MET A 320 -23.33 10.50 -35.50
CA MET A 320 -22.04 10.40 -36.19
C MET A 320 -20.85 10.59 -35.24
N VAL A 321 -21.12 10.82 -33.96
CA VAL A 321 -20.11 11.03 -32.93
C VAL A 321 -20.26 9.98 -31.84
N LYS A 322 -19.16 9.65 -31.18
CA LYS A 322 -19.17 8.68 -30.08
C LYS A 322 -18.09 9.02 -29.06
N VAL A 323 -18.22 8.40 -27.90
CA VAL A 323 -17.13 8.27 -26.94
C VAL A 323 -16.21 7.14 -27.39
N PHE A 324 -14.91 7.31 -27.18
CA PHE A 324 -13.87 6.32 -27.46
C PHE A 324 -13.43 5.59 -26.19
N PRO A 325 -12.72 4.45 -26.30
CA PRO A 325 -11.92 3.93 -25.20
C PRO A 325 -10.95 5.01 -24.66
N ILE A 326 -10.79 5.08 -23.34
CA ILE A 326 -9.97 6.13 -22.71
C ILE A 326 -8.50 6.04 -23.15
N GLU A 327 -8.02 4.84 -23.48
CA GLU A 327 -6.66 4.55 -23.94
C GLU A 327 -6.33 5.24 -25.27
N GLU A 328 -7.33 5.52 -26.12
CA GLU A 328 -7.13 6.27 -27.37
C GLU A 328 -6.88 7.76 -27.11
N VAL A 329 -7.44 8.30 -26.01
CA VAL A 329 -7.35 9.72 -25.66
C VAL A 329 -6.17 9.98 -24.71
N ILE A 330 -6.00 9.11 -23.72
CA ILE A 330 -4.91 9.12 -22.75
C ILE A 330 -4.19 7.77 -22.90
N PRO A 331 -3.27 7.65 -23.89
CA PRO A 331 -2.52 6.43 -24.04
C PRO A 331 -1.71 6.20 -22.77
N MET A 332 -1.95 5.10 -22.07
CA MET A 332 -1.04 4.65 -21.02
C MET A 332 0.25 4.29 -21.74
N ALA A 333 1.30 5.09 -21.55
CA ALA A 333 2.53 4.89 -22.31
C ALA A 333 3.03 3.44 -22.13
N PRO A 334 3.51 2.78 -23.19
CA PRO A 334 4.26 1.55 -23.01
C PRO A 334 5.44 1.84 -22.08
N SER A 335 5.72 0.91 -21.17
CA SER A 335 6.73 1.00 -20.11
C SER A 335 8.16 1.37 -20.55
N THR A 336 8.40 1.51 -21.86
CA THR A 336 9.68 1.88 -22.47
C THR A 336 9.87 3.37 -22.76
N THR A 337 8.82 4.19 -22.85
CA THR A 337 8.95 5.62 -23.24
C THR A 337 8.76 6.61 -22.09
N THR A 338 8.02 6.25 -21.04
CA THR A 338 7.92 7.06 -19.82
C THR A 338 8.92 6.58 -18.78
N THR A 339 9.76 7.48 -18.28
CA THR A 339 10.60 7.22 -17.11
C THR A 339 9.71 6.75 -15.95
N THR A 340 9.94 5.53 -15.47
CA THR A 340 9.27 5.00 -14.28
C THR A 340 9.81 5.72 -13.06
N LEU A 341 8.97 6.52 -12.40
CA LEU A 341 9.39 7.25 -11.21
C LEU A 341 9.62 6.29 -10.06
N PHE A 342 10.67 6.54 -9.27
CA PHE A 342 10.99 5.81 -8.05
C PHE A 342 11.22 4.31 -8.29
N ASN A 343 11.80 3.91 -9.44
CA ASN A 343 11.93 2.50 -9.81
C ASN A 343 12.69 1.66 -8.76
N ASP A 344 13.66 2.27 -8.09
CA ASP A 344 14.46 1.64 -7.03
C ASP A 344 13.89 1.79 -5.62
N LEU A 345 12.69 2.36 -5.48
CA LEU A 345 12.01 2.52 -4.21
C LEU A 345 11.38 1.21 -3.76
N ILE A 346 11.73 0.76 -2.55
CA ILE A 346 11.24 -0.47 -1.93
C ILE A 346 10.37 -0.10 -0.72
N PRO A 347 9.07 -0.47 -0.70
CA PRO A 347 8.21 -0.21 0.45
C PRO A 347 8.71 -0.93 1.72
N ILE A 348 8.50 -0.32 2.90
CA ILE A 348 8.78 -0.96 4.20
C ILE A 348 8.14 -2.35 4.29
N THR A 349 6.90 -2.50 3.82
CA THR A 349 6.18 -3.79 3.88
C THR A 349 6.93 -4.93 3.19
N VAL A 350 7.66 -4.65 2.11
CA VAL A 350 8.48 -5.64 1.39
C VAL A 350 9.75 -5.97 2.17
N MET A 351 10.36 -4.97 2.81
CA MET A 351 11.52 -5.18 3.69
C MET A 351 11.15 -5.98 4.93
N GLU A 352 10.07 -5.62 5.62
CA GLU A 352 9.53 -6.35 6.79
C GLU A 352 9.17 -7.79 6.41
N SER A 353 8.47 -7.97 5.27
CA SER A 353 8.15 -9.32 4.77
C SER A 353 9.42 -10.14 4.56
N SER A 354 10.46 -9.54 3.98
CA SER A 354 11.73 -10.20 3.73
C SER A 354 12.47 -10.57 5.02
N GLU A 355 12.49 -9.70 6.03
CA GLU A 355 13.03 -10.01 7.35
C GLU A 355 12.28 -11.17 7.99
N ALA A 356 10.95 -11.17 7.94
CA ALA A 356 10.12 -12.28 8.42
C ALA A 356 10.41 -13.59 7.67
N TYR A 357 10.64 -13.56 6.36
CA TYR A 357 11.05 -14.75 5.60
C TYR A 357 12.44 -15.24 5.99
N ASN A 358 13.40 -14.35 6.29
CA ASN A 358 14.72 -14.76 6.78
C ASN A 358 14.63 -15.39 8.17
N GLU A 359 13.82 -14.85 9.08
CA GLU A 359 13.57 -15.43 10.40
C GLU A 359 12.91 -16.81 10.28
N ARG A 360 11.93 -16.94 9.37
CA ARG A 360 11.27 -18.22 9.07
C ARG A 360 12.24 -19.23 8.47
N GLN A 361 13.15 -18.82 7.58
CA GLN A 361 14.23 -19.69 7.07
C GLN A 361 15.10 -20.20 8.22
N ASN A 362 15.57 -19.30 9.09
CA ASN A 362 16.42 -19.67 10.21
C ASN A 362 15.71 -20.64 11.16
N THR A 363 14.46 -20.35 11.50
CA THR A 363 13.61 -21.23 12.32
C THR A 363 13.44 -22.60 11.67
N TYR A 364 13.12 -22.63 10.38
CA TYR A 364 12.95 -23.87 9.63
C TYR A 364 14.21 -24.74 9.63
N ILE A 365 15.40 -24.14 9.46
CA ILE A 365 16.68 -24.85 9.48
C ILE A 365 17.01 -25.35 10.90
N ILE A 366 16.77 -24.53 11.92
CA ILE A 366 16.99 -24.90 13.32
C ILE A 366 16.12 -26.11 13.68
N GLU A 367 14.83 -26.07 13.37
CA GLU A 367 13.87 -27.11 13.76
C GLU A 367 14.03 -28.41 12.97
N ASN A 368 14.26 -28.33 11.65
CA ASN A 368 14.25 -29.52 10.79
C ASN A 368 15.64 -30.13 10.55
N VAL A 369 16.71 -29.39 10.84
CA VAL A 369 18.09 -29.85 10.56
C VAL A 369 18.94 -29.85 11.82
N ILE A 370 19.10 -28.70 12.48
CA ILE A 370 20.05 -28.58 13.61
C ILE A 370 19.57 -29.35 14.83
N ASN A 371 18.34 -29.12 15.28
CA ASN A 371 17.77 -29.77 16.47
C ASN A 371 17.75 -31.31 16.35
N PRO A 372 17.36 -31.91 15.20
CA PRO A 372 17.46 -33.36 14.99
C PRO A 372 18.89 -33.89 15.11
N LEU A 373 19.89 -33.21 14.54
CA LEU A 373 21.29 -33.64 14.64
C LEU A 373 21.81 -33.58 16.09
N LEU A 374 21.47 -32.51 16.82
CA LEU A 374 21.80 -32.38 18.24
C LEU A 374 21.12 -33.47 19.09
N ALA A 375 19.86 -33.77 18.81
CA ALA A 375 19.13 -34.85 19.47
C ALA A 375 19.76 -36.22 19.20
N LEU A 376 20.17 -36.51 17.97
CA LEU A 376 20.87 -37.77 17.63
C LEU A 376 22.21 -37.89 18.36
N ASN A 377 22.96 -36.78 18.48
CA ASN A 377 24.19 -36.74 19.27
C ASN A 377 23.93 -37.02 20.75
N LYS A 378 22.86 -36.45 21.32
CA LYS A 378 22.47 -36.70 22.71
C LYS A 378 22.13 -38.18 22.93
N ILE A 379 21.27 -38.75 22.08
CA ILE A 379 20.87 -40.17 22.17
C ILE A 379 22.09 -41.09 22.09
N LEU A 380 23.02 -40.83 21.16
CA LEU A 380 24.22 -41.64 21.00
C LEU A 380 25.16 -41.54 22.21
N LYS A 381 25.33 -40.35 22.78
CA LYS A 381 26.11 -40.15 24.01
C LYS A 381 25.48 -40.90 25.20
N ASP A 382 24.16 -40.82 25.35
CA ASP A 382 23.41 -41.50 26.41
C ASP A 382 23.44 -43.03 26.26
N SER A 383 23.32 -43.56 25.04
CA SER A 383 23.40 -45.00 24.79
C SER A 383 24.78 -45.58 25.09
N VAL A 384 25.85 -44.85 24.76
CA VAL A 384 27.21 -45.28 25.10
C VAL A 384 27.42 -45.25 26.61
N LYS A 385 26.98 -44.17 27.29
CA LYS A 385 27.11 -44.01 28.75
C LYS A 385 26.38 -45.11 29.54
N THR A 386 25.20 -45.52 29.08
CA THR A 386 24.36 -46.49 29.79
C THR A 386 24.72 -47.95 29.51
N LYS A 387 25.21 -48.27 28.30
CA LYS A 387 25.39 -49.66 27.84
C LYS A 387 26.84 -50.14 27.83
N LEU A 388 27.82 -49.25 27.81
CA LEU A 388 29.22 -49.62 28.00
C LEU A 388 29.76 -48.98 29.28
N THR A 389 29.57 -49.64 30.42
CA THR A 389 29.92 -49.13 31.75
C THR A 389 31.38 -49.28 32.15
N ASP A 390 32.19 -50.10 31.44
CA ASP A 390 33.63 -50.24 31.71
C ASP A 390 34.47 -49.71 30.55
N ILE A 391 34.66 -48.39 30.45
CA ILE A 391 35.56 -47.84 29.43
C ILE A 391 36.58 -46.87 30.03
N ASP A 392 37.82 -47.08 29.58
CA ASP A 392 39.06 -46.35 29.76
C ASP A 392 39.02 -44.83 29.43
N THR A 393 38.02 -44.33 28.70
CA THR A 393 37.80 -42.92 28.32
C THR A 393 36.33 -42.69 27.92
N PRO A 394 35.57 -41.83 28.63
CA PRO A 394 34.24 -41.42 28.20
C PRO A 394 34.24 -40.58 26.91
N ILE A 395 33.29 -40.85 26.01
CA ILE A 395 33.06 -40.09 24.77
C ILE A 395 32.70 -38.64 25.11
N GLY A 396 33.36 -37.69 24.47
CA GLY A 396 33.03 -36.27 24.58
C GLY A 396 33.67 -35.52 25.75
N LEU A 397 34.58 -36.14 26.52
CA LEU A 397 35.42 -35.41 27.47
C LEU A 397 36.45 -34.57 26.70
N LYS A 398 36.18 -33.28 26.62
CA LYS A 398 37.15 -32.28 26.16
C LYS A 398 37.72 -31.59 27.40
N ASN A 399 39.01 -31.29 27.37
CA ASN A 399 39.59 -30.37 28.34
C ASN A 399 38.92 -29.01 28.13
N VAL A 400 38.46 -28.41 29.23
CA VAL A 400 37.90 -27.06 29.18
C VAL A 400 39.09 -26.11 29.12
N SER A 401 39.13 -25.23 28.11
CA SER A 401 40.21 -24.25 28.03
C SER A 401 40.05 -23.21 29.15
N HIS A 402 41.16 -22.59 29.56
CA HIS A 402 41.09 -21.44 30.47
C HIS A 402 40.30 -20.27 29.85
N GLU A 403 40.27 -20.17 28.52
CA GLU A 403 39.48 -19.18 27.78
C GLU A 403 37.97 -19.45 27.92
N GLU A 404 37.53 -20.70 27.79
CA GLU A 404 36.11 -21.05 27.92
C GLU A 404 35.59 -20.83 29.35
N LEU A 405 36.43 -21.07 30.36
CA LEU A 405 36.11 -20.75 31.75
C LEU A 405 36.04 -19.24 31.99
N PHE A 406 36.94 -18.47 31.37
CA PHE A 406 36.91 -17.01 31.43
C PHE A 406 35.65 -16.45 30.74
N GLU A 407 35.22 -17.02 29.61
CA GLU A 407 33.98 -16.64 28.93
C GLU A 407 32.74 -16.91 29.79
N ILE A 408 32.69 -18.05 30.50
CA ILE A 408 31.61 -18.38 31.44
C ILE A 408 31.61 -17.38 32.60
N GLU A 409 32.79 -17.08 33.14
CA GLU A 409 32.94 -16.12 34.24
C GLU A 409 32.51 -14.71 33.81
N SER A 410 32.88 -14.30 32.59
CA SER A 410 32.44 -13.05 31.96
C SER A 410 30.92 -13.04 31.75
N SER A 411 30.35 -14.15 31.30
CA SER A 411 28.90 -14.25 31.07
C SER A 411 28.11 -14.08 32.37
N PHE A 412 28.60 -14.65 33.47
CA PHE A 412 28.02 -14.39 34.80
C PHE A 412 28.12 -12.90 35.18
N THR A 413 29.26 -12.25 34.93
CA THR A 413 29.38 -10.81 35.19
C THR A 413 28.44 -9.99 34.31
N ASP A 414 28.21 -10.40 33.06
CA ASP A 414 27.27 -9.73 32.15
C ASP A 414 25.83 -9.86 32.66
N LEU A 415 25.41 -11.03 33.15
CA LEU A 415 24.12 -11.21 33.81
C LEU A 415 23.98 -10.29 35.03
N GLU A 416 25.03 -10.17 35.85
CA GLU A 416 25.07 -9.26 36.99
C GLU A 416 25.00 -7.78 36.57
N THR A 417 25.53 -7.40 35.41
CA THR A 417 25.45 -6.02 34.88
C THR A 417 24.08 -5.66 34.30
N ASN A 418 23.29 -6.63 33.86
CA ASN A 418 21.92 -6.39 33.37
C ASN A 418 20.95 -6.01 34.50
N ASN A 419 21.20 -6.51 35.71
CA ASN A 419 20.42 -6.22 36.91
C ASN A 419 20.25 -4.73 37.24
N PRO A 420 21.31 -3.92 37.39
CA PRO A 420 21.18 -2.50 37.72
C PRO A 420 20.42 -1.70 36.66
N SER A 421 20.53 -2.09 35.38
CA SER A 421 19.80 -1.44 34.28
C SER A 421 18.29 -1.65 34.42
N ILE A 422 17.84 -2.90 34.65
CA ILE A 422 16.41 -3.21 34.85
C ILE A 422 15.89 -2.58 36.15
N GLU A 423 16.68 -2.64 37.22
CA GLU A 423 16.36 -1.98 38.50
C GLU A 423 16.15 -0.47 38.32
N SER A 424 16.97 0.18 37.49
CA SER A 424 16.83 1.61 37.20
C SER A 424 15.52 1.93 36.47
N TYR A 425 15.10 1.08 35.53
CA TYR A 425 13.82 1.24 34.83
C TYR A 425 12.65 1.04 35.78
N LEU A 426 12.65 0.00 36.61
CA LEU A 426 11.60 -0.22 37.61
C LEU A 426 11.51 0.94 38.62
N THR A 427 12.67 1.46 39.04
CA THR A 427 12.74 2.65 39.91
C THR A 427 12.15 3.88 39.23
N ASN A 428 12.45 4.10 37.95
CA ASN A 428 11.89 5.20 37.16
C ASN A 428 10.35 5.09 37.04
N ILE A 429 9.83 3.90 36.71
CA ILE A 429 8.37 3.65 36.64
C ILE A 429 7.72 4.01 37.98
N ARG A 430 8.31 3.57 39.10
CA ARG A 430 7.82 3.87 40.45
C ARG A 430 7.82 5.38 40.72
N GLN A 431 8.88 6.09 40.34
CA GLN A 431 8.97 7.54 40.50
C GLN A 431 7.94 8.29 39.65
N LEU A 432 7.69 7.87 38.41
CA LEU A 432 6.67 8.47 37.55
C LEU A 432 5.27 8.35 38.17
N LEU A 433 4.90 7.14 38.62
CA LEU A 433 3.59 6.91 39.27
C LEU A 433 3.45 7.68 40.58
N GLN A 434 4.53 7.80 41.37
CA GLN A 434 4.53 8.61 42.59
C GLN A 434 4.40 10.10 42.28
N SER A 435 5.05 10.60 41.23
CA SER A 435 4.95 12.00 40.82
C SER A 435 3.54 12.36 40.35
N GLU A 436 2.88 11.46 39.60
CA GLU A 436 1.50 11.62 39.16
C GLU A 436 0.54 11.64 40.35
N SER A 437 0.70 10.70 41.29
CA SER A 437 -0.13 10.67 42.50
C SER A 437 0.05 11.93 43.34
N HIS A 438 1.28 12.46 43.43
CA HIS A 438 1.54 13.69 44.17
C HIS A 438 0.90 14.91 43.50
N LEU A 439 0.91 14.97 42.16
CA LEU A 439 0.24 16.04 41.42
C LEU A 439 -1.29 15.97 41.58
N ASP A 440 -1.89 14.79 41.54
CA ASP A 440 -3.34 14.63 41.81
C ASP A 440 -3.70 15.09 43.23
N ASP A 441 -2.91 14.70 44.24
CA ASP A 441 -3.10 15.14 45.63
C ASP A 441 -3.00 16.68 45.78
N GLN A 442 -2.06 17.32 45.06
CA GLN A 442 -1.93 18.78 45.03
C GLN A 442 -3.16 19.46 44.42
N TYR A 443 -3.62 19.00 43.24
CA TYR A 443 -4.81 19.58 42.59
C TYR A 443 -6.08 19.35 43.39
N ARG A 444 -6.23 18.18 44.00
CA ARG A 444 -7.36 17.85 44.88
C ARG A 444 -7.37 18.69 46.16
N SER A 445 -6.19 19.04 46.68
CA SER A 445 -6.05 19.99 47.79
C SER A 445 -6.38 21.43 47.38
N LYS A 446 -6.05 21.83 46.15
CA LYS A 446 -6.30 23.18 45.60
C LYS A 446 -7.78 23.44 45.30
N HIS A 447 -8.47 22.49 44.66
CA HIS A 447 -9.84 22.68 44.15
C HIS A 447 -10.92 21.98 44.99
N GLY A 448 -10.53 21.13 45.94
CA GLY A 448 -11.44 20.30 46.72
C GLY A 448 -12.01 19.12 45.94
N THR A 449 -12.48 18.10 46.66
CA THR A 449 -12.94 16.82 46.11
C THR A 449 -14.27 16.91 45.33
N LEU A 450 -15.03 17.99 45.48
CA LEU A 450 -16.30 18.22 44.78
C LEU A 450 -16.11 18.76 43.36
N HIS A 451 -15.07 19.56 43.12
CA HIS A 451 -14.79 20.18 41.82
C HIS A 451 -13.74 19.40 41.01
N TRP A 452 -12.82 18.70 41.70
CA TRP A 452 -11.85 17.83 41.06
C TRP A 452 -12.44 16.43 40.79
N THR A 453 -13.13 16.28 39.66
CA THR A 453 -13.89 15.08 39.30
C THR A 453 -13.05 13.92 38.76
N LEU A 454 -11.72 14.07 38.68
CA LEU A 454 -10.84 13.00 38.21
C LEU A 454 -10.74 11.86 39.24
N PRO A 455 -10.67 10.60 38.77
CA PRO A 455 -10.55 9.43 39.65
C PRO A 455 -9.27 9.51 40.48
N GLU A 456 -9.32 9.00 41.72
CA GLU A 456 -8.18 9.05 42.65
C GLU A 456 -7.02 8.20 42.13
N SER A 457 -5.82 8.78 42.09
CA SER A 457 -4.61 8.11 41.60
C SER A 457 -4.34 6.78 42.30
N LYS A 458 -4.73 6.59 43.57
CA LYS A 458 -4.59 5.29 44.27
C LYS A 458 -5.36 4.15 43.63
N VAL A 459 -6.52 4.43 43.03
CA VAL A 459 -7.38 3.42 42.39
C VAL A 459 -6.87 3.10 40.99
N VAL A 460 -6.42 4.13 40.25
CA VAL A 460 -5.99 3.96 38.86
C VAL A 460 -4.56 3.39 38.78
N ASN A 461 -3.68 3.82 39.68
CA ASN A 461 -2.29 3.39 39.70
C ASN A 461 -2.10 1.98 40.29
N SER A 462 -3.11 1.40 40.97
CA SER A 462 -3.02 0.10 41.63
C SER A 462 -2.59 -1.01 40.65
N SER A 463 -3.20 -1.04 39.46
CA SER A 463 -2.89 -2.02 38.42
C SER A 463 -1.44 -1.93 37.90
N PHE A 464 -0.86 -0.73 37.90
CA PHE A 464 0.53 -0.51 37.52
C PHE A 464 1.48 -0.92 38.65
N PHE A 465 1.15 -0.61 39.91
CA PHE A 465 1.92 -1.06 41.07
C PHE A 465 1.92 -2.58 41.22
N GLU A 466 0.80 -3.26 41.00
CA GLU A 466 0.73 -4.73 41.01
C GLU A 466 1.70 -5.35 39.98
N LYS A 467 1.70 -4.83 38.74
CA LYS A 467 2.62 -5.28 37.69
C LYS A 467 4.08 -4.97 38.04
N LEU A 468 4.34 -3.79 38.59
CA LEU A 468 5.67 -3.38 39.03
C LEU A 468 6.20 -4.31 40.13
N ASP A 469 5.38 -4.65 41.12
CA ASP A 469 5.77 -5.52 42.23
C ASP A 469 6.01 -6.95 41.76
N ILE A 470 5.25 -7.44 40.78
CA ILE A 470 5.50 -8.74 40.14
C ILE A 470 6.86 -8.75 39.42
N LEU A 471 7.15 -7.72 38.61
CA LEU A 471 8.43 -7.62 37.91
C LEU A 471 9.61 -7.47 38.88
N GLN A 472 9.44 -6.71 39.96
CA GLN A 472 10.43 -6.59 41.02
C GLN A 472 10.69 -7.93 41.72
N LYS A 473 9.64 -8.72 41.95
CA LYS A 473 9.77 -10.06 42.52
C LYS A 473 10.56 -10.97 41.59
N TYR A 474 10.24 -10.99 40.30
CA TYR A 474 10.99 -11.78 39.32
C TYR A 474 12.46 -11.37 39.23
N LEU A 475 12.76 -10.07 39.31
CA LEU A 475 14.14 -9.59 39.36
C LEU A 475 14.89 -10.07 40.62
N ASN A 476 14.22 -10.10 41.77
CA ASN A 476 14.81 -10.59 43.02
C ASN A 476 15.05 -12.12 42.99
N ASP A 477 14.09 -12.88 42.45
CA ASP A 477 14.20 -14.33 42.29
C ASP A 477 15.36 -14.68 41.31
N ALA A 478 15.52 -13.89 40.25
CA ALA A 478 16.62 -14.03 39.31
C ALA A 478 17.99 -13.75 39.95
N LYS A 479 18.12 -12.65 40.72
CA LYS A 479 19.35 -12.36 41.49
C LYS A 479 19.73 -13.48 42.45
N LEU A 480 18.75 -14.10 43.11
CA LEU A 480 19.00 -15.23 44.00
C LEU A 480 19.50 -16.45 43.22
N THR A 481 18.89 -16.73 42.07
CA THR A 481 19.26 -17.84 41.20
C THR A 481 20.66 -17.67 40.62
N ASP A 482 21.00 -16.47 40.15
CA ASP A 482 22.34 -16.14 39.65
C ASP A 482 23.40 -16.28 40.74
N LYS A 483 23.09 -15.81 41.95
CA LYS A 483 23.97 -15.99 43.11
C LYS A 483 24.22 -17.46 43.41
N ASN A 484 23.17 -18.29 43.42
CA ASN A 484 23.31 -19.74 43.64
C ASN A 484 24.13 -20.40 42.55
N ASN A 485 23.92 -20.03 41.27
CA ASN A 485 24.70 -20.54 40.14
C ASN A 485 26.17 -20.12 40.21
N ARG A 486 26.47 -18.90 40.67
CA ARG A 486 27.83 -18.41 40.90
C ARG A 486 28.52 -19.16 42.05
N GLU A 487 27.79 -19.43 43.14
CA GLU A 487 28.28 -20.25 44.24
C GLU A 487 28.57 -21.69 43.79
N LEU A 488 27.67 -22.30 43.01
CA LEU A 488 27.87 -23.61 42.38
C LEU A 488 29.09 -23.62 41.45
N PHE A 489 29.28 -22.59 40.63
CA PHE A 489 30.48 -22.46 39.79
C PHE A 489 31.77 -22.45 40.62
N GLY A 490 31.76 -21.78 41.78
CA GLY A 490 32.89 -21.77 42.72
C GLY A 490 33.21 -23.13 43.36
N THR A 491 32.28 -24.10 43.33
CA THR A 491 32.51 -25.46 43.83
C THR A 491 33.16 -26.40 42.81
N ILE A 492 33.25 -25.99 41.54
CA ILE A 492 33.85 -26.80 40.48
C ILE A 492 35.38 -26.80 40.63
N ASP A 493 35.99 -28.00 40.60
CA ASP A 493 37.44 -28.12 40.53
C ASP A 493 37.95 -27.72 39.14
N VAL A 494 38.32 -26.44 39.01
CA VAL A 494 38.87 -25.86 37.79
C VAL A 494 40.16 -26.56 37.36
N ASN A 495 40.99 -27.02 38.30
CA ASN A 495 42.26 -27.69 37.98
C ASN A 495 42.00 -29.09 37.39
N LEU A 496 40.95 -29.77 37.86
CA LEU A 496 40.52 -31.06 37.31
C LEU A 496 40.07 -30.94 35.84
N LEU A 497 39.31 -29.90 35.50
CA LEU A 497 38.76 -29.69 34.14
C LEU A 497 39.74 -29.11 33.13
N THR A 498 40.75 -28.35 33.59
CA THR A 498 41.75 -27.68 32.73
C THR A 498 43.00 -28.52 32.50
N SER A 499 43.28 -29.47 33.40
CA SER A 499 44.42 -30.36 33.25
C SER A 499 44.28 -31.27 32.01
N PRO A 500 45.38 -31.56 31.27
CA PRO A 500 45.32 -32.44 30.13
C PRO A 500 44.90 -33.84 30.59
N ILE A 501 43.82 -34.36 29.99
CA ILE A 501 43.26 -35.66 30.32
C ILE A 501 44.31 -36.74 30.01
N LYS A 502 44.89 -37.34 31.05
CA LYS A 502 45.91 -38.40 30.94
C LYS A 502 45.26 -39.78 30.86
N LEU A 503 44.38 -39.98 29.89
CA LEU A 503 43.75 -41.28 29.63
C LEU A 503 44.21 -41.81 28.25
N PRO A 504 44.63 -43.08 28.13
CA PRO A 504 44.94 -43.68 26.83
C PRO A 504 43.70 -43.70 25.92
N PRO A 505 43.87 -43.51 24.59
CA PRO A 505 42.75 -43.56 23.64
C PRO A 505 42.07 -44.92 23.70
N SER A 506 40.73 -44.92 23.68
CA SER A 506 39.94 -46.16 23.66
C SER A 506 40.32 -47.02 22.44
N ASN A 507 40.60 -48.30 22.68
CA ASN A 507 40.94 -49.26 21.63
C ASN A 507 39.68 -49.93 21.05
N ASN A 508 38.47 -49.54 21.48
CA ASN A 508 37.21 -50.10 20.99
C ASN A 508 36.81 -49.43 19.66
N PRO A 509 36.67 -50.19 18.56
CA PRO A 509 36.34 -49.66 17.24
C PRO A 509 34.96 -48.97 17.16
N ILE A 510 33.97 -49.41 17.96
CA ILE A 510 32.62 -48.84 17.99
C ILE A 510 32.64 -47.44 18.61
N LEU A 511 33.48 -47.22 19.63
CA LEU A 511 33.69 -45.91 20.25
C LEU A 511 34.33 -44.89 19.30
N ILE A 512 35.35 -45.32 18.57
CA ILE A 512 36.02 -44.46 17.58
C ILE A 512 35.01 -44.03 16.52
N ARG A 513 34.17 -44.97 16.05
CA ARG A 513 33.10 -44.69 15.08
C ARG A 513 32.05 -43.74 15.65
N ALA A 514 31.65 -43.90 16.92
CA ALA A 514 30.71 -43.00 17.59
C ALA A 514 31.26 -41.57 17.74
N GLN A 515 32.53 -41.43 18.13
CA GLN A 515 33.18 -40.11 18.25
C GLN A 515 33.36 -39.43 16.90
N GLN A 516 33.72 -40.18 15.86
CA GLN A 516 33.81 -39.66 14.49
C GLN A 516 32.45 -39.13 14.02
N LEU A 517 31.38 -39.91 14.21
CA LEU A 517 30.02 -39.52 13.81
C LEU A 517 29.54 -38.25 14.53
N ILE A 518 29.84 -38.11 15.83
CA ILE A 518 29.50 -36.90 16.59
C ILE A 518 30.26 -35.69 16.03
N ASN A 519 31.57 -35.83 15.79
CA ASN A 519 32.41 -34.74 15.27
C ASN A 519 31.97 -34.33 13.84
N GLU A 520 31.64 -35.30 12.98
CA GLU A 520 31.10 -35.04 11.64
C GLU A 520 29.81 -34.22 11.70
N ARG A 521 28.89 -34.58 12.60
CA ARG A 521 27.63 -33.83 12.81
C ARG A 521 27.88 -32.44 13.37
N GLU A 522 28.77 -32.28 14.34
CA GLU A 522 29.15 -30.96 14.89
C GLU A 522 29.72 -30.06 13.78
N SER A 523 30.61 -30.57 12.94
CA SER A 523 31.16 -29.86 11.78
C SER A 523 30.09 -29.52 10.74
N ARG A 524 29.15 -30.44 10.49
CA ARG A 524 28.07 -30.19 9.53
C ARG A 524 27.08 -29.13 10.03
N ILE A 525 26.80 -29.10 11.33
CA ILE A 525 25.96 -28.07 11.95
C ILE A 525 26.58 -26.68 11.76
N THR A 526 27.89 -26.52 11.97
CA THR A 526 28.57 -25.22 11.77
C THR A 526 28.57 -24.80 10.31
N GLU A 527 28.80 -25.73 9.38
CA GLU A 527 28.72 -25.48 7.94
C GLU A 527 27.31 -25.02 7.51
N ILE A 528 26.25 -25.66 8.03
CA ILE A 528 24.86 -25.32 7.71
C ILE A 528 24.48 -23.95 8.28
N LYS A 529 24.95 -23.59 9.48
CA LYS A 529 24.75 -22.25 10.04
C LYS A 529 25.38 -21.17 9.14
N LEU A 530 26.64 -21.37 8.74
CA LEU A 530 27.33 -20.48 7.81
C LEU A 530 26.62 -20.41 6.44
N LYS A 531 26.13 -21.54 5.95
CA LYS A 531 25.36 -21.60 4.69
C LYS A 531 24.05 -20.81 4.79
N SER A 532 23.32 -20.89 5.91
CA SER A 532 22.10 -20.12 6.14
C SER A 532 22.38 -18.62 6.13
N ASP A 533 23.44 -18.19 6.81
CA ASP A 533 23.81 -16.77 6.91
C ASP A 533 24.23 -16.19 5.55
N ASN A 534 24.91 -16.99 4.72
CA ASN A 534 25.33 -16.59 3.38
C ASN A 534 24.17 -16.59 2.36
N HIS A 535 23.16 -17.44 2.55
CA HIS A 535 22.03 -17.58 1.61
C HIS A 535 20.74 -17.00 2.21
N LYS A 536 20.73 -15.67 2.42
CA LYS A 536 19.53 -14.94 2.82
C LYS A 536 18.55 -14.82 1.66
N VAL A 537 17.25 -14.82 1.95
CA VAL A 537 16.17 -14.72 0.95
C VAL A 537 16.07 -13.31 0.37
N LEU A 538 16.52 -12.30 1.13
CA LEU A 538 16.35 -10.87 0.84
C LEU A 538 16.72 -10.45 -0.60
N PRO A 539 17.90 -10.79 -1.16
CA PRO A 539 18.26 -10.37 -2.51
C PRO A 539 17.29 -10.90 -3.58
N LYS A 540 16.76 -12.11 -3.38
CA LYS A 540 15.87 -12.75 -4.34
C LYS A 540 14.47 -12.15 -4.28
N ILE A 541 13.95 -11.89 -3.08
CA ILE A 541 12.69 -11.16 -2.87
C ILE A 541 12.72 -9.78 -3.53
N ILE A 542 13.79 -9.00 -3.30
CA ILE A 542 13.93 -7.68 -3.90
C ILE A 542 13.96 -7.77 -5.44
N SER A 543 14.67 -8.75 -5.99
CA SER A 543 14.77 -8.92 -7.44
C SER A 543 13.43 -9.26 -8.11
N GLU A 544 12.59 -10.07 -7.46
CA GLU A 544 11.27 -10.45 -7.96
C GLU A 544 10.25 -9.34 -7.74
N TYR A 545 10.32 -8.63 -6.60
CA TYR A 545 9.50 -7.43 -6.36
C TYR A 545 9.74 -6.36 -7.44
N LYS A 546 11.00 -6.10 -7.80
CA LYS A 546 11.33 -5.15 -8.88
C LYS A 546 10.79 -5.56 -10.26
N LYS A 547 10.58 -6.85 -10.52
CA LYS A 547 10.05 -7.34 -11.80
C LYS A 547 8.53 -7.36 -11.84
N ASN A 548 7.89 -7.87 -10.80
CA ASN A 548 6.47 -8.21 -10.83
C ASN A 548 5.60 -7.25 -10.00
N GLY A 549 6.19 -6.51 -9.04
CA GLY A 549 5.46 -5.60 -8.15
C GLY A 549 4.46 -6.30 -7.21
N GLU A 550 4.50 -7.64 -7.12
CA GLU A 550 3.59 -8.43 -6.30
C GLU A 550 4.12 -8.62 -4.88
N HIS A 551 3.20 -8.63 -3.91
CA HIS A 551 3.50 -8.83 -2.50
C HIS A 551 3.46 -10.30 -2.07
N ASN A 552 2.91 -11.21 -2.88
CA ASN A 552 2.78 -12.62 -2.50
C ASN A 552 4.03 -13.42 -2.88
N LEU A 553 5.01 -13.41 -1.97
CA LEU A 553 6.36 -13.94 -2.20
C LEU A 553 6.56 -15.38 -1.68
N GLU A 554 5.49 -16.08 -1.28
CA GLU A 554 5.58 -17.44 -0.70
C GLU A 554 6.17 -18.45 -1.69
N SER A 555 5.86 -18.33 -2.99
CA SER A 555 6.43 -19.20 -4.03
C SER A 555 7.95 -19.05 -4.14
N VAL A 556 8.45 -17.82 -4.06
CA VAL A 556 9.87 -17.48 -4.10
C VAL A 556 10.59 -18.04 -2.87
N PHE A 557 9.95 -17.95 -1.69
CA PHE A 557 10.46 -18.53 -0.46
C PHE A 557 10.57 -20.06 -0.53
N MET A 558 9.53 -20.74 -1.00
CA MET A 558 9.54 -22.21 -1.15
C MET A 558 10.59 -22.69 -2.14
N ASP A 559 10.80 -21.95 -3.24
CA ASP A 559 11.88 -22.24 -4.18
C ASP A 559 13.27 -22.02 -3.59
N HIS A 560 13.42 -21.04 -2.68
CA HIS A 560 14.68 -20.81 -1.97
C HIS A 560 15.00 -21.92 -0.97
N LEU A 561 14.01 -22.50 -0.29
CA LEU A 561 14.25 -23.61 0.64
C LEU A 561 14.85 -24.86 -0.01
N LYS A 562 14.75 -25.01 -1.34
CA LYS A 562 15.38 -26.11 -2.10
C LYS A 562 16.90 -26.17 -1.91
N TYR A 563 17.57 -25.06 -1.60
CA TYR A 563 19.01 -25.04 -1.31
C TYR A 563 19.41 -25.90 -0.11
N PHE A 564 18.47 -26.20 0.81
CA PHE A 564 18.71 -26.98 2.03
C PHE A 564 18.17 -28.43 1.94
N HIS A 565 17.68 -28.87 0.77
CA HIS A 565 17.15 -30.22 0.61
C HIS A 565 18.19 -31.32 0.85
N ASP A 566 19.44 -31.10 0.46
CA ASP A 566 20.50 -32.08 0.69
C ASP A 566 20.85 -32.20 2.19
N ASP A 567 20.72 -31.10 2.94
CA ASP A 567 20.92 -31.10 4.40
C ASP A 567 19.80 -31.87 5.12
N LEU A 568 18.55 -31.79 4.62
CA LEU A 568 17.44 -32.61 5.11
C LEU A 568 17.64 -34.10 4.81
N LYS A 569 18.14 -34.45 3.62
CA LYS A 569 18.50 -35.85 3.30
C LYS A 569 19.63 -36.35 4.19
N PHE A 570 20.62 -35.52 4.47
CA PHE A 570 21.71 -35.84 5.39
C PHE A 570 21.19 -36.22 6.78
N VAL A 571 20.24 -35.47 7.32
CA VAL A 571 19.60 -35.79 8.62
C VAL A 571 18.92 -37.16 8.59
N GLN A 572 18.22 -37.51 7.51
CA GLN A 572 17.58 -38.83 7.37
C GLN A 572 18.61 -39.96 7.35
N GLU A 573 19.71 -39.76 6.62
CA GLU A 573 20.81 -40.73 6.55
C GLU A 573 21.54 -40.86 7.91
N GLU A 574 21.72 -39.76 8.63
CA GLU A 574 22.26 -39.77 9.98
C GLU A 574 21.36 -40.51 10.98
N LYS A 575 20.03 -40.39 10.87
CA LYS A 575 19.09 -41.17 11.69
C LYS A 575 19.29 -42.68 11.48
N ARG A 576 19.49 -43.12 10.24
CA ARG A 576 19.79 -44.52 9.90
C ARG A 576 21.12 -44.96 10.52
N ARG A 577 22.20 -44.21 10.26
CA ARG A 577 23.54 -44.49 10.81
C ARG A 577 23.57 -44.50 12.34
N ASN A 578 22.80 -43.63 12.99
CA ASN A 578 22.68 -43.60 14.46
C ASN A 578 22.00 -44.87 14.99
N SER A 579 20.95 -45.33 14.31
CA SER A 579 20.19 -46.51 14.73
C SER A 579 21.03 -47.79 14.61
N GLU A 580 21.76 -47.93 13.49
CA GLU A 580 22.69 -49.04 13.27
C GLU A 580 23.80 -49.06 14.32
N LEU A 581 24.38 -47.91 14.64
CA LEU A 581 25.45 -47.82 15.63
C LEU A 581 24.96 -48.12 17.05
N ILE A 582 23.72 -47.72 17.40
CA ILE A 582 23.10 -48.05 18.69
C ILE A 582 22.84 -49.56 18.77
N GLN A 583 22.43 -50.20 17.67
CA GLN A 583 22.26 -51.65 17.62
C GLN A 583 23.60 -52.37 17.76
N ASP A 584 24.66 -51.92 17.08
CA ASP A 584 26.03 -52.45 17.25
C ASP A 584 26.49 -52.36 18.72
N ILE A 585 26.14 -51.26 19.41
CA ILE A 585 26.41 -51.04 20.84
C ILE A 585 25.63 -52.04 21.72
N GLU A 586 24.36 -52.29 21.40
CA GLU A 586 23.52 -53.27 22.10
C GLU A 586 24.07 -54.70 21.95
N ASP A 587 24.39 -55.10 20.72
CA ASP A 587 24.94 -56.42 20.41
C ASP A 587 26.28 -56.68 21.12
N GLU A 588 27.15 -55.66 21.25
CA GLU A 588 28.39 -55.79 22.02
C GLU A 588 28.16 -55.87 23.53
N ASN A 589 27.19 -55.12 24.05
CA ASN A 589 26.83 -55.21 25.46
C ASN A 589 26.25 -56.60 25.80
N GLU A 590 25.39 -57.16 24.95
CA GLU A 590 24.87 -58.52 25.10
C GLU A 590 26.01 -59.56 25.10
N LYS A 591 26.93 -59.50 24.12
CA LYS A 591 28.11 -60.38 24.06
C LYS A 591 29.01 -60.23 25.29
N LYS A 592 29.09 -59.04 25.89
CA LYS A 592 29.88 -58.79 27.10
C LYS A 592 29.19 -59.38 28.33
N ASN A 593 27.89 -59.17 28.49
CA ASN A 593 27.08 -59.75 29.57
C ASN A 593 27.07 -61.29 29.53
N GLU A 594 27.05 -61.89 28.34
CA GLU A 594 27.19 -63.35 28.16
C GLU A 594 28.56 -63.88 28.63
N LYS A 595 29.64 -63.12 28.42
CA LYS A 595 31.00 -63.46 28.88
C LYS A 595 31.17 -63.26 30.39
N GLU A 596 30.61 -62.19 30.96
CA GLU A 596 30.66 -61.92 32.41
C GLU A 596 29.83 -62.91 33.22
N SER A 597 28.71 -63.41 32.67
CA SER A 597 27.87 -64.45 33.29
C SER A 597 28.59 -65.81 33.49
N GLN A 598 29.70 -66.05 32.79
CA GLN A 598 30.52 -67.27 32.93
C GLN A 598 31.64 -67.14 33.98
N SER A 599 31.86 -65.96 34.54
CA SER A 599 32.91 -65.67 35.53
C SER A 599 32.29 -65.16 36.84
N GLN A 600 32.14 -66.04 37.83
CA GLN A 600 31.67 -65.64 39.17
C GLN A 600 32.67 -64.70 39.87
N THR A 601 32.17 -63.51 40.21
CA THR A 601 32.52 -62.65 41.36
C THR A 601 33.99 -62.63 41.79
N ARG A 602 34.76 -61.69 41.23
CA ARG A 602 35.82 -61.00 41.97
C ARG A 602 35.29 -59.63 42.37
N MET A 603 35.32 -59.31 43.67
CA MET A 603 35.16 -57.93 44.11
C MET A 603 36.28 -57.10 43.48
N GLU A 604 35.91 -56.21 42.56
CA GLU A 604 36.83 -55.19 42.03
C GLU A 604 37.14 -54.19 43.14
N ARG A 605 38.42 -53.93 43.37
CA ARG A 605 38.85 -52.72 44.11
C ARG A 605 38.43 -51.52 43.25
N LEU A 606 37.85 -50.48 43.86
CA LEU A 606 37.65 -49.20 43.17
C LEU A 606 39.02 -48.74 42.63
N ASP A 607 39.14 -48.76 41.31
CA ASP A 607 40.33 -48.32 40.60
C ASP A 607 40.41 -46.77 40.75
N PRO A 608 41.52 -46.18 41.24
CA PRO A 608 41.67 -44.72 41.33
C PRO A 608 41.35 -43.98 40.03
N ARG A 609 41.46 -44.68 38.89
CA ARG A 609 41.07 -44.21 37.57
C ARG A 609 39.55 -44.07 37.38
N LYS A 610 38.74 -45.00 37.91
CA LYS A 610 37.27 -44.92 37.85
C LYS A 610 36.79 -43.70 38.66
N LEU A 611 37.38 -43.46 39.83
CA LEU A 611 37.09 -42.28 40.67
C LEU A 611 37.45 -40.96 39.95
N TYR A 612 38.62 -40.88 39.32
CA TYR A 612 39.01 -39.70 38.52
C TYR A 612 38.05 -39.43 37.35
N ILE A 613 37.57 -40.48 36.68
CA ILE A 613 36.59 -40.35 35.59
C ILE A 613 35.24 -39.88 36.13
N GLU A 614 34.78 -40.42 37.25
CA GLU A 614 33.53 -40.02 37.90
C GLU A 614 33.57 -38.55 38.35
N ASP A 615 34.66 -38.12 39.00
CA ASP A 615 34.83 -36.75 39.46
C ASP A 615 34.91 -35.75 38.29
N LEU A 616 35.60 -36.13 37.20
CA LEU A 616 35.73 -35.31 36.01
C LEU A 616 34.41 -35.23 35.23
N GLN A 617 33.66 -36.33 35.14
CA GLN A 617 32.31 -36.32 34.57
C GLN A 617 31.33 -35.50 35.42
N HIS A 618 31.38 -35.62 36.75
CA HIS A 618 30.55 -34.85 37.65
C HIS A 618 30.80 -33.35 37.46
N SER A 619 32.08 -32.94 37.48
CA SER A 619 32.49 -31.55 37.27
C SER A 619 32.12 -31.03 35.87
N SER A 620 32.24 -31.86 34.83
CA SER A 620 31.86 -31.50 33.46
C SER A 620 30.35 -31.37 33.28
N ASN A 621 29.56 -32.26 33.89
CA ASN A 621 28.09 -32.18 33.86
C ASN A 621 27.60 -30.94 34.60
N LEU A 622 28.18 -30.65 35.77
CA LEU A 622 27.86 -29.45 36.54
C LEU A 622 28.19 -28.18 35.75
N LEU A 623 29.32 -28.14 35.05
CA LEU A 623 29.68 -27.03 34.16
C LEU A 623 28.68 -26.88 33.00
N ASN A 624 28.25 -27.98 32.39
CA ASN A 624 27.29 -27.94 31.29
C ASN A 624 25.90 -27.50 31.77
N GLU A 625 25.47 -27.91 32.96
CA GLU A 625 24.25 -27.42 33.61
C GLU A 625 24.32 -25.92 33.85
N LEU A 626 25.46 -25.42 34.36
CA LEU A 626 25.67 -23.97 34.53
C LEU A 626 25.66 -23.22 33.21
N LYS A 627 26.27 -23.74 32.15
CA LYS A 627 26.20 -23.14 30.80
C LYS A 627 24.75 -23.03 30.32
N GLN A 628 23.96 -24.07 30.53
CA GLN A 628 22.54 -24.05 30.18
C GLN A 628 21.79 -23.01 31.02
N ASN A 629 22.04 -22.95 32.33
CA ASN A 629 21.45 -21.95 33.22
C ASN A 629 21.82 -20.51 32.83
N ILE A 630 23.06 -20.26 32.36
CA ILE A 630 23.49 -18.95 31.86
C ILE A 630 22.72 -18.57 30.59
N ILE A 631 22.55 -19.50 29.64
CA ILE A 631 21.79 -19.25 28.41
C ILE A 631 20.33 -18.93 28.72
N GLU A 632 19.73 -19.71 29.63
CA GLU A 632 18.35 -19.49 30.09
C GLU A 632 18.22 -18.17 30.87
N GLY A 633 19.20 -17.84 31.73
CA GLY A 633 19.27 -16.57 32.45
C GLY A 633 19.40 -15.37 31.51
N ALA A 634 20.27 -15.44 30.50
CA ALA A 634 20.44 -14.38 29.51
C ALA A 634 19.14 -14.12 28.75
N LYS A 635 18.46 -15.19 28.31
CA LYS A 635 17.14 -15.08 27.66
C LYS A 635 16.10 -14.48 28.60
N PHE A 636 16.06 -14.92 29.85
CA PHE A 636 15.16 -14.39 30.87
C PHE A 636 15.35 -12.88 31.07
N TYR A 637 16.59 -12.38 31.17
CA TYR A 637 16.86 -10.96 31.32
C TYR A 637 16.45 -10.14 30.09
N VAL A 638 16.61 -10.68 28.88
CA VAL A 638 16.11 -10.04 27.65
C VAL A 638 14.58 -9.92 27.67
N ASP A 639 13.88 -10.99 28.03
CA ASP A 639 12.41 -11.01 28.12
C ASP A 639 11.90 -10.09 29.25
N LEU A 640 12.60 -10.05 30.38
CA LEU A 640 12.31 -9.17 31.51
C LEU A 640 12.54 -7.70 31.15
N ALA A 641 13.63 -7.37 30.45
CA ALA A 641 13.90 -6.03 29.96
C ALA A 641 12.83 -5.57 28.96
N LYS A 642 12.40 -6.44 28.04
CA LYS A 642 11.29 -6.15 27.12
C LYS A 642 9.99 -5.85 27.85
N SER A 643 9.63 -6.69 28.82
CA SER A 643 8.42 -6.52 29.64
C SER A 643 8.46 -5.22 30.47
N THR A 644 9.64 -4.90 31.02
CA THR A 644 9.87 -3.67 31.79
C THR A 644 9.76 -2.42 30.90
N ASN A 645 10.34 -2.45 29.70
CA ASN A 645 10.23 -1.35 28.74
C ASN A 645 8.78 -1.14 28.25
N GLN A 646 8.02 -2.21 28.03
CA GLN A 646 6.60 -2.11 27.70
C GLN A 646 5.81 -1.43 28.84
N LEU A 647 6.08 -1.81 30.09
CA LEU A 647 5.45 -1.17 31.24
C LEU A 647 5.88 0.30 31.38
N LEU A 648 7.15 0.63 31.11
CA LEU A 648 7.65 1.99 31.12
C LEU A 648 6.91 2.87 30.10
N HIS A 649 6.81 2.42 28.85
CA HIS A 649 6.08 3.16 27.81
C HIS A 649 4.60 3.32 28.16
N ALA A 650 3.93 2.26 28.64
CA ALA A 650 2.55 2.32 29.07
C ALA A 650 2.35 3.32 30.23
N THR A 651 3.29 3.34 31.18
CA THR A 651 3.27 4.28 32.32
C THR A 651 3.50 5.72 31.87
N GLN A 652 4.46 5.96 30.97
CA GLN A 652 4.72 7.30 30.42
C GLN A 652 3.51 7.86 29.68
N GLN A 653 2.87 7.04 28.83
CA GLN A 653 1.67 7.44 28.11
C GLN A 653 0.51 7.72 29.07
N PHE A 654 0.32 6.86 30.07
CA PHE A 654 -0.69 7.03 31.10
C PHE A 654 -0.50 8.35 31.89
N VAL A 655 0.72 8.60 32.38
CA VAL A 655 1.05 9.83 33.13
C VAL A 655 0.89 11.08 32.26
N SER A 656 1.27 11.02 30.97
CA SER A 656 1.09 12.15 30.04
C SER A 656 -0.39 12.48 29.85
N ASN A 657 -1.22 11.48 29.57
CA ASN A 657 -2.67 11.66 29.40
C ASN A 657 -3.30 12.23 30.67
N ARG A 658 -2.93 11.68 31.83
CA ARG A 658 -3.41 12.17 33.15
C ARG A 658 -3.02 13.62 33.40
N LYS A 659 -1.81 14.01 33.02
CA LYS A 659 -1.34 15.39 33.14
C LYS A 659 -2.14 16.34 32.24
N GLU A 660 -2.39 15.96 30.98
CA GLU A 660 -3.22 16.74 30.05
C GLU A 660 -4.67 16.90 30.56
N GLU A 661 -5.27 15.81 31.06
CA GLU A 661 -6.60 15.84 31.67
C GLU A 661 -6.66 16.75 32.91
N ALA A 662 -5.64 16.67 33.77
CA ALA A 662 -5.51 17.51 34.96
C ALA A 662 -5.36 19.00 34.57
N GLU A 663 -4.49 19.33 33.62
CA GLU A 663 -4.30 20.70 33.15
C GLU A 663 -5.56 21.27 32.47
N ALA A 664 -6.27 20.46 31.67
CA ALA A 664 -7.53 20.87 31.06
C ALA A 664 -8.61 21.15 32.12
N LEU A 665 -8.69 20.32 33.17
CA LEU A 665 -9.64 20.53 34.26
C LEU A 665 -9.26 21.73 35.13
N ASP A 666 -7.98 21.92 35.47
CA ASP A 666 -7.48 23.10 36.20
C ASP A 666 -7.81 24.39 35.43
N ASN A 667 -7.52 24.45 34.13
CA ASN A 667 -7.86 25.61 33.30
C ASN A 667 -9.37 25.90 33.24
N LYS A 668 -10.21 24.87 33.20
CA LYS A 668 -11.67 25.02 33.21
C LYS A 668 -12.18 25.52 34.56
N LEU A 669 -11.59 25.07 35.67
CA LEU A 669 -11.95 25.51 37.02
C LEU A 669 -11.42 26.92 37.34
N MET A 670 -10.36 27.38 36.67
CA MET A 670 -9.80 28.73 36.83
C MET A 670 -10.48 29.80 35.94
N THR A 671 -11.31 29.38 34.98
CA THR A 671 -12.04 30.29 34.05
C THR A 671 -13.50 30.52 34.44
N VAL A 672 -13.96 29.90 35.53
CA VAL A 672 -15.25 30.13 36.21
C VAL A 672 -14.99 30.92 37.48
#